data_AF-A0A4P7NFE7-F1
#
_entry.id   AF-A0A4P7NFE7-F1
#
_cell.length_a   1.000
_cell.length_b   1.000
_cell.length_c   1.000
_cell.angle_alpha   90.00
_cell.angle_beta   90.00
_cell.angle_gamma   90.00
#
_symmetry.space_group_name_H-M   'P 1'
#
loop_
_entity.id
_entity.type
_entity.pdbx_description
1 polymer ?
#
loop_
_entity_poly.entity_id
_entity_poly.type
_entity_poly.pdbx_seq_one_letter_code
_entity_poly.pdbx_strand_id
1 'polypeptide(L)'
;MLCARFARVSLSPISRRAMAPSGNAYQAHHGSASAAAVLRANGKQQHHQQQRSYTPTAMNRWSVLNKTLPPVEAISAIHVYDFDNTLFKTPLPNPKLWNGPTIGLLANPDLLNGGWWHDSRILAATGNGILKEEPRGWEGWWNEKVIELVQLSMKQKDALTVLLTGRSESGFADLVKRMVASRGLEFDMVSLKPAVGPDGQRFASTMIFKQVYLETLMETYRNAKEIRVYEDRPKHVKGFRDFMTDYNVRLNDMAAAANQGGPAPNRQPITAEVIHVAELGTNLDPVIEVAEVQHLINTHNAQVASRQGDQRRDKLMIKKTVFYTGYLIKPEDTSRLLTLVAPQLPRASESELKVHANNIMICPRPCPHSILEKVGGMGSKMKWEVVGLGCFENNVWAASVRPVPITAKYHTDNKTPHIVLALRKGARPIDASKIQNWQPLPPDQAFIFETTVGEKILFRIEAEDPSEGEYESLFANKASKRKHTADDEAPSYSRGGGNFQNGKRNFHSQAGHSRGGGGRGNGNGNGNGGFRGNSGRGNRGNSRGGGFRAGGGRGGGGGRGGKHSYHSLDDPGKRDNSGGGMSYEDSSHAAPSQQQQTQPTQQPYTHYQPPQQMVPPPPPLVPSAAYYPQVPQAPPVWQPPAGQGYGAPDMGSHY
;
A
#
# COMPACT_ATOMS: atom_id res chain seq x y z
N MET A 1 -39.74 61.59 -6.29
CA MET A 1 -39.06 62.48 -5.33
C MET A 1 -37.57 62.18 -5.45
N LEU A 2 -36.74 63.07 -6.02
CA LEU A 2 -36.22 64.32 -5.42
C LEU A 2 -35.44 64.05 -4.11
N CYS A 3 -34.30 64.64 -3.77
CA CYS A 3 -33.27 65.55 -4.34
C CYS A 3 -32.54 66.17 -3.11
N ALA A 4 -31.33 66.75 -3.11
CA ALA A 4 -30.25 66.82 -4.10
C ALA A 4 -28.97 67.53 -3.56
N ARG A 5 -27.77 67.09 -4.00
CA ARG A 5 -26.50 67.86 -4.18
C ARG A 5 -25.86 68.45 -2.89
N PHE A 6 -24.66 69.05 -2.83
CA PHE A 6 -23.51 69.41 -3.73
C PHE A 6 -22.18 69.03 -3.00
N ALA A 7 -20.91 69.11 -3.46
CA ALA A 7 -20.14 69.39 -4.71
C ALA A 7 -18.89 68.43 -4.69
N ARG A 8 -17.91 68.28 -5.61
CA ARG A 8 -17.28 69.00 -6.75
C ARG A 8 -16.05 69.93 -6.43
N VAL A 9 -15.03 69.86 -7.31
CA VAL A 9 -13.74 70.64 -7.40
C VAL A 9 -12.58 70.14 -6.50
N SER A 10 -11.27 70.15 -6.87
CA SER A 10 -10.55 69.82 -8.14
C SER A 10 -9.02 69.63 -7.91
N LEU A 11 -8.34 68.98 -8.88
CA LEU A 11 -6.94 69.14 -9.37
C LEU A 11 -5.72 69.44 -8.44
N SER A 12 -4.69 68.57 -8.53
CA SER A 12 -3.24 68.80 -8.88
C SER A 12 -2.45 70.04 -8.35
N PRO A 13 -1.11 69.99 -8.05
CA PRO A 13 -0.09 69.38 -8.94
C PRO A 13 1.30 68.89 -8.38
N ILE A 14 1.96 68.03 -9.18
CA ILE A 14 3.38 68.03 -9.65
C ILE A 14 4.52 68.60 -8.76
N SER A 15 5.55 67.78 -8.46
CA SER A 15 6.97 68.08 -8.82
C SER A 15 8.03 66.97 -8.58
N ARG A 16 8.90 66.82 -9.61
CA ARG A 16 10.37 66.52 -9.64
C ARG A 16 10.94 65.38 -8.75
N ARG A 17 11.68 64.35 -9.20
CA ARG A 17 12.58 64.06 -10.38
C ARG A 17 14.07 64.42 -10.20
N ALA A 18 14.86 63.45 -9.71
CA ALA A 18 16.30 63.24 -9.98
C ALA A 18 16.57 61.73 -9.74
N MET A 19 16.86 60.92 -10.77
CA MET A 19 18.16 60.60 -11.39
C MET A 19 18.92 59.46 -10.68
N ALA A 20 19.35 58.47 -11.48
CA ALA A 20 20.14 57.31 -11.07
C ALA A 20 21.65 57.56 -11.28
N PRO A 21 22.51 56.60 -10.87
CA PRO A 21 23.17 55.84 -11.94
C PRO A 21 23.09 54.30 -11.77
N SER A 22 23.53 53.60 -12.81
CA SER A 22 23.49 52.14 -12.97
C SER A 22 24.70 51.40 -12.37
N GLY A 23 24.47 50.20 -11.84
CA GLY A 23 25.52 49.20 -11.59
C GLY A 23 25.03 47.80 -11.91
N ASN A 24 25.68 47.10 -12.85
CA ASN A 24 25.30 45.73 -13.25
C ASN A 24 25.93 44.68 -12.34
N ALA A 25 25.13 43.72 -11.88
CA ALA A 25 25.61 42.40 -11.47
C ALA A 25 24.55 41.34 -11.81
N TYR A 26 24.88 40.41 -12.70
CA TYR A 26 24.03 39.25 -12.99
C TYR A 26 24.32 38.13 -11.98
N GLN A 27 23.29 37.62 -11.32
CA GLN A 27 23.30 36.24 -10.81
C GLN A 27 21.89 35.66 -10.83
N ALA A 28 21.73 34.52 -11.50
CA ALA A 28 20.43 33.89 -11.73
C ALA A 28 20.14 32.84 -10.63
N HIS A 29 19.14 33.10 -9.79
CA HIS A 29 18.57 32.09 -8.90
C HIS A 29 17.20 31.64 -9.39
N HIS A 30 17.12 30.39 -9.87
CA HIS A 30 15.84 29.71 -10.08
C HIS A 30 15.20 29.41 -8.72
N GLY A 31 14.31 30.31 -8.27
CA GLY A 31 13.56 30.14 -7.03
C GLY A 31 12.59 28.97 -7.11
N SER A 32 12.99 27.81 -6.57
CA SER A 32 12.06 26.73 -6.27
C SER A 32 11.13 27.16 -5.13
N ALA A 33 9.85 27.39 -5.43
CA ALA A 33 8.86 27.81 -4.45
C ALA A 33 8.59 26.66 -3.45
N SER A 34 9.17 26.77 -2.25
CA SER A 34 9.11 25.72 -1.23
C SER A 34 7.78 25.73 -0.45
N ALA A 35 7.53 24.65 0.29
CA ALA A 35 6.29 24.43 1.05
C ALA A 35 6.00 25.51 2.13
N ALA A 36 6.98 26.34 2.49
CA ALA A 36 6.80 27.49 3.40
C ALA A 36 5.69 28.46 2.93
N ALA A 37 5.42 28.54 1.62
CA ALA A 37 4.30 29.33 1.09
C ALA A 37 2.93 28.79 1.51
N VAL A 38 2.79 27.46 1.67
CA VAL A 38 1.52 26.80 2.01
C VAL A 38 1.13 27.05 3.47
N LEU A 39 2.12 27.03 4.39
CA LEU A 39 1.88 27.42 5.79
C LEU A 39 1.42 28.88 5.93
N ARG A 40 1.89 29.79 5.07
CA ARG A 40 1.41 31.18 5.02
C ARG A 40 0.01 31.33 4.41
N ALA A 41 -0.40 30.44 3.50
CA ALA A 41 -1.67 30.56 2.77
C ALA A 41 -2.91 30.40 3.67
N ASN A 42 -2.87 29.53 4.67
CA ASN A 42 -3.97 29.34 5.62
C ASN A 42 -4.08 30.45 6.69
N GLY A 43 -3.13 31.40 6.76
CA GLY A 43 -3.08 32.46 7.77
C GLY A 43 -4.11 33.59 7.62
N LYS A 44 -5.19 33.41 6.86
CA LYS A 44 -6.23 34.43 6.58
C LYS A 44 -7.62 34.06 7.11
N GLN A 45 -7.69 33.58 8.34
CA GLN A 45 -8.88 33.69 9.18
C GLN A 45 -8.52 34.48 10.44
N GLN A 46 -9.33 35.51 10.76
CA GLN A 46 -9.09 36.40 11.91
C GLN A 46 -9.54 35.75 13.23
N HIS A 47 -8.89 34.65 13.61
CA HIS A 47 -8.99 34.14 14.97
C HIS A 47 -8.22 35.07 15.92
N HIS A 48 -8.81 35.36 17.08
CA HIS A 48 -8.09 36.05 18.16
C HIS A 48 -6.87 35.20 18.55
N GLN A 49 -5.68 35.81 18.58
CA GLN A 49 -4.47 35.14 19.05
C GLN A 49 -4.52 34.98 20.58
N GLN A 50 -5.22 33.95 21.04
CA GLN A 50 -4.91 33.35 22.33
C GLN A 50 -3.47 32.84 22.27
N GLN A 51 -2.60 33.31 23.16
CA GLN A 51 -1.22 32.84 23.24
C GLN A 51 -1.23 31.35 23.61
N ARG A 52 -0.61 30.49 22.78
CA ARG A 52 -0.41 29.08 23.12
C ARG A 52 0.41 28.97 24.40
N SER A 53 -0.17 28.34 25.41
CA SER A 53 0.47 28.16 26.72
C SER A 53 1.34 26.90 26.73
N TYR A 54 2.61 27.04 26.35
CA TYR A 54 3.59 25.93 26.36
C TYR A 54 3.92 25.50 27.80
N THR A 55 3.06 24.62 28.34
CA THR A 55 3.09 24.12 29.73
C THR A 55 2.76 22.62 29.75
N PRO A 56 3.31 21.82 30.69
CA PRO A 56 2.97 20.40 30.79
C PRO A 56 1.45 20.16 30.91
N THR A 57 0.73 21.01 31.63
CA THR A 57 -0.74 20.93 31.78
C THR A 57 -1.49 21.12 30.45
N ALA A 58 -1.01 22.01 29.57
CA ALA A 58 -1.59 22.16 28.23
C ALA A 58 -1.15 21.03 27.29
N MET A 59 0.11 20.59 27.39
CA MET A 59 0.65 19.49 26.60
C MET A 59 -0.08 18.17 26.88
N ASN A 60 -0.50 17.93 28.13
CA ASN A 60 -1.23 16.72 28.51
C ASN A 60 -2.59 16.59 27.81
N ARG A 61 -3.18 17.69 27.31
CA ARG A 61 -4.43 17.68 26.53
C ARG A 61 -4.31 16.98 25.18
N TRP A 62 -3.10 16.63 24.75
CA TRP A 62 -2.84 15.82 23.56
C TRP A 62 -2.67 14.32 23.86
N SER A 63 -2.65 13.92 25.14
CA SER A 63 -2.48 12.54 25.59
C SER A 63 -3.83 11.90 25.93
N VAL A 64 -4.03 10.64 25.54
CA VAL A 64 -5.18 9.84 26.02
C VAL A 64 -4.92 9.18 27.38
N LEU A 65 -3.74 9.38 27.97
CA LEU A 65 -3.40 8.96 29.33
C LEU A 65 -3.72 10.05 30.34
N ASN A 66 -4.41 9.71 31.41
CA ASN A 66 -4.54 10.57 32.60
C ASN A 66 -3.30 10.43 33.51
N LYS A 67 -2.11 10.74 32.97
CA LYS A 67 -0.82 10.72 33.68
C LYS A 67 -0.41 12.16 34.02
N THR A 68 0.19 12.39 35.19
CA THR A 68 0.88 13.67 35.46
C THR A 68 2.19 13.69 34.69
N LEU A 69 2.38 14.69 33.84
CA LEU A 69 3.61 14.83 33.05
C LEU A 69 4.77 15.37 33.91
N PRO A 70 6.03 14.99 33.62
CA PRO A 70 7.19 15.48 34.35
C PRO A 70 7.40 17.00 34.18
N PRO A 71 8.06 17.67 35.13
CA PRO A 71 8.36 19.09 35.02
C PRO A 71 9.39 19.37 33.92
N VAL A 72 9.35 20.58 33.35
CA VAL A 72 10.13 20.97 32.16
C VAL A 72 11.64 20.84 32.41
N GLU A 73 12.08 21.15 33.62
CA GLU A 73 13.46 21.12 34.08
C GLU A 73 14.02 19.71 34.34
N ALA A 74 13.18 18.69 34.44
CA ALA A 74 13.63 17.30 34.60
C ALA A 74 13.98 16.62 33.26
N ILE A 75 13.51 17.17 32.13
CA ILE A 75 13.60 16.52 30.81
C ILE A 75 14.71 17.14 29.97
N SER A 76 15.68 16.31 29.59
CA SER A 76 16.82 16.64 28.73
C SER A 76 16.75 15.96 27.35
N ALA A 77 15.97 14.88 27.20
CA ALA A 77 15.75 14.15 25.94
C ALA A 77 14.26 13.90 25.66
N ILE A 78 13.87 13.74 24.40
CA ILE A 78 12.50 13.38 23.99
C ILE A 78 12.56 12.20 23.01
N HIS A 79 11.89 11.10 23.31
CA HIS A 79 11.83 9.92 22.43
C HIS A 79 10.39 9.68 21.96
N VAL A 80 10.16 9.78 20.65
CA VAL A 80 8.85 9.70 20.00
C VAL A 80 8.79 8.49 19.09
N TYR A 81 7.80 7.63 19.31
CA TYR A 81 7.59 6.39 18.57
C TYR A 81 6.24 6.42 17.84
N ASP A 82 6.23 6.22 16.53
CA ASP A 82 4.99 5.90 15.81
C ASP A 82 4.49 4.49 16.17
N PHE A 83 3.20 4.25 15.98
CA PHE A 83 2.58 2.96 16.33
C PHE A 83 2.62 1.98 15.16
N ASP A 84 1.87 2.28 14.11
CA ASP A 84 1.64 1.39 12.97
C ASP A 84 2.96 1.13 12.20
N ASN A 85 3.28 -0.16 12.01
CA ASN A 85 4.48 -0.70 11.36
C ASN A 85 5.84 -0.25 11.94
N THR A 86 5.82 0.55 13.01
CA THR A 86 6.99 1.05 13.73
C THR A 86 7.17 0.26 15.04
N LEU A 87 6.23 0.41 15.99
CA LEU A 87 6.16 -0.39 17.21
C LEU A 87 5.43 -1.72 16.98
N PHE A 88 4.32 -1.68 16.24
CA PHE A 88 3.39 -2.79 16.08
C PHE A 88 3.24 -3.18 14.61
N LYS A 89 3.27 -4.48 14.30
CA LYS A 89 3.11 -5.02 12.94
C LYS A 89 1.64 -4.98 12.55
N THR A 90 1.16 -3.80 12.18
CA THR A 90 -0.24 -3.62 11.79
C THR A 90 -0.52 -4.38 10.49
N PRO A 91 -1.57 -5.22 10.43
CA PRO A 91 -1.95 -5.90 9.20
C PRO A 91 -2.21 -4.94 8.04
N LEU A 92 -1.74 -5.32 6.85
CA LEU A 92 -2.00 -4.68 5.56
C LEU A 92 -3.06 -5.47 4.79
N PRO A 93 -3.85 -4.84 3.89
CA PRO A 93 -4.74 -5.56 2.99
C PRO A 93 -3.96 -6.56 2.13
N ASN A 94 -4.40 -7.82 2.10
CA ASN A 94 -3.63 -8.93 1.54
C ASN A 94 -3.68 -8.97 0.00
N PRO A 95 -2.56 -8.78 -0.71
CA PRO A 95 -2.52 -8.80 -2.18
C PRO A 95 -2.68 -10.20 -2.77
N LYS A 96 -2.67 -11.26 -1.95
CA LYS A 96 -3.02 -12.62 -2.39
C LYS A 96 -4.54 -12.84 -2.43
N LEU A 97 -5.32 -11.96 -1.78
CA LEU A 97 -6.78 -11.99 -1.68
C LEU A 97 -7.45 -10.90 -2.52
N TRP A 98 -7.06 -9.64 -2.38
CA TRP A 98 -7.72 -8.50 -3.03
C TRP A 98 -7.01 -8.04 -4.30
N ASN A 99 -7.76 -7.57 -5.30
CA ASN A 99 -7.15 -6.91 -6.46
C ASN A 99 -6.58 -5.52 -6.09
N GLY A 100 -5.60 -5.04 -6.86
CA GLY A 100 -4.95 -3.74 -6.65
C GLY A 100 -5.91 -2.55 -6.49
N PRO A 101 -6.95 -2.41 -7.35
CA PRO A 101 -7.99 -1.40 -7.17
C PRO A 101 -8.72 -1.48 -5.82
N THR A 102 -8.99 -2.69 -5.32
CA THR A 102 -9.64 -2.91 -4.02
C THR A 102 -8.71 -2.60 -2.85
N ILE A 103 -7.41 -2.88 -2.95
CA ILE A 103 -6.42 -2.43 -1.95
C ILE A 103 -6.41 -0.89 -1.88
N GLY A 104 -6.43 -0.21 -3.03
CA GLY A 104 -6.52 1.25 -3.10
C GLY A 104 -7.85 1.84 -2.60
N LEU A 105 -8.95 1.08 -2.69
CA LEU A 105 -10.25 1.42 -2.11
C LEU A 105 -10.25 1.23 -0.59
N LEU A 106 -9.72 0.10 -0.09
CA LEU A 106 -9.62 -0.19 1.34
C LEU A 106 -8.70 0.79 2.06
N ALA A 107 -7.61 1.23 1.44
CA ALA A 107 -6.69 2.20 2.01
C ALA A 107 -7.20 3.67 2.00
N ASN A 108 -8.36 3.96 1.38
CA ASN A 108 -8.85 5.33 1.21
C ASN A 108 -9.81 5.75 2.35
N PRO A 109 -9.48 6.80 3.13
CA PRO A 109 -10.32 7.27 4.24
C PRO A 109 -11.68 7.88 3.84
N ASP A 110 -11.85 8.37 2.60
CA ASP A 110 -13.12 8.98 2.13
C ASP A 110 -14.19 7.93 1.74
N LEU A 111 -13.80 6.66 1.75
CA LEU A 111 -14.58 5.51 1.29
C LEU A 111 -14.70 4.46 2.41
N LEU A 112 -15.66 3.53 2.27
CA LEU A 112 -15.92 2.45 3.24
C LEU A 112 -15.89 2.93 4.71
N ASN A 113 -16.54 4.07 4.99
CA ASN A 113 -16.68 4.68 6.32
C ASN A 113 -15.36 4.97 7.06
N GLY A 114 -14.26 5.20 6.33
CA GLY A 114 -12.91 5.40 6.86
C GLY A 114 -11.91 4.33 6.40
N GLY A 115 -12.40 3.19 5.91
CA GLY A 115 -11.56 2.12 5.38
C GLY A 115 -10.60 1.51 6.42
N TRP A 116 -9.59 0.83 5.91
CA TRP A 116 -8.67 -0.04 6.65
C TRP A 116 -7.93 0.67 7.79
N TRP A 117 -7.58 1.94 7.60
CA TRP A 117 -6.79 2.71 8.56
C TRP A 117 -7.62 3.38 9.67
N HIS A 118 -8.95 3.42 9.55
CA HIS A 118 -9.84 4.05 10.51
C HIS A 118 -10.84 3.11 11.20
N ASP A 119 -10.94 1.84 10.78
CA ASP A 119 -11.70 0.84 11.51
C ASP A 119 -10.82 0.14 12.57
N SER A 120 -11.20 0.25 13.84
CA SER A 120 -10.46 -0.37 14.94
C SER A 120 -10.72 -1.87 15.08
N ARG A 121 -11.75 -2.43 14.42
CA ARG A 121 -11.97 -3.88 14.35
C ARG A 121 -10.82 -4.58 13.64
N ILE A 122 -10.32 -4.00 12.55
CA ILE A 122 -9.18 -4.55 11.79
C ILE A 122 -7.91 -4.64 12.65
N LEU A 123 -7.66 -3.64 13.52
CA LEU A 123 -6.55 -3.71 14.46
C LEU A 123 -6.82 -4.72 15.60
N ALA A 124 -8.05 -4.78 16.11
CA ALA A 124 -8.47 -5.75 17.14
C ALA A 124 -8.52 -7.21 16.63
N ALA A 125 -8.67 -7.42 15.32
CA ALA A 125 -8.66 -8.72 14.66
C ALA A 125 -7.23 -9.30 14.47
N THR A 126 -6.19 -8.50 14.74
CA THR A 126 -4.78 -8.92 14.63
C THR A 126 -4.50 -10.20 15.44
N GLY A 127 -3.72 -11.12 14.89
CA GLY A 127 -3.46 -12.43 15.49
C GLY A 127 -4.70 -13.33 15.47
N ASN A 128 -5.02 -13.94 16.60
CA ASN A 128 -6.23 -14.73 16.81
C ASN A 128 -7.42 -13.88 17.32
N GLY A 129 -7.35 -12.56 17.16
CA GLY A 129 -8.32 -11.59 17.68
C GLY A 129 -8.12 -11.24 19.16
N ILE A 130 -8.61 -10.06 19.52
CA ILE A 130 -8.36 -9.38 20.80
C ILE A 130 -8.53 -10.25 22.05
N LEU A 131 -9.60 -11.07 22.12
CA LEU A 131 -9.88 -11.92 23.28
C LEU A 131 -8.78 -12.98 23.57
N LYS A 132 -7.96 -13.32 22.57
CA LYS A 132 -6.86 -14.27 22.69
C LYS A 132 -5.48 -13.60 22.74
N GLU A 133 -5.32 -12.48 22.04
CA GLU A 133 -4.02 -11.80 21.98
C GLU A 133 -3.78 -10.79 23.11
N GLU A 134 -4.84 -10.20 23.67
CA GLU A 134 -4.71 -9.24 24.79
C GLU A 134 -4.13 -9.89 26.06
N PRO A 135 -4.57 -11.10 26.50
CA PRO A 135 -3.90 -11.81 27.61
C PRO A 135 -2.48 -12.30 27.28
N ARG A 136 -2.11 -12.35 25.99
CA ARG A 136 -0.76 -12.69 25.51
C ARG A 136 0.12 -11.46 25.23
N GLY A 137 -0.40 -10.26 25.45
CA GLY A 137 0.27 -9.01 25.10
C GLY A 137 0.66 -8.91 23.62
N TRP A 138 -0.13 -9.48 22.70
CA TRP A 138 0.15 -9.58 21.26
C TRP A 138 1.58 -10.08 20.93
N GLU A 139 2.03 -11.13 21.63
CA GLU A 139 3.31 -11.81 21.39
C GLU A 139 3.59 -12.06 19.90
N GLY A 140 4.79 -11.67 19.44
CA GLY A 140 5.23 -11.83 18.04
C GLY A 140 4.72 -10.75 17.08
N TRP A 141 3.71 -9.94 17.45
CA TRP A 141 3.22 -8.82 16.63
C TRP A 141 3.95 -7.50 16.90
N TRP A 142 4.76 -7.41 17.95
CA TRP A 142 5.62 -6.24 18.20
C TRP A 142 6.92 -6.27 17.39
N ASN A 143 7.48 -5.10 17.17
CA ASN A 143 8.84 -4.91 16.67
C ASN A 143 9.81 -4.88 17.86
N GLU A 144 10.27 -6.05 18.29
CA GLU A 144 10.99 -6.21 19.58
C GLU A 144 12.22 -5.30 19.72
N LYS A 145 12.93 -5.00 18.63
CA LYS A 145 14.05 -4.03 18.62
C LYS A 145 13.63 -2.59 18.98
N VAL A 146 12.39 -2.21 18.66
CA VAL A 146 11.83 -0.90 19.03
C VAL A 146 11.23 -0.96 20.44
N ILE A 147 10.72 -2.13 20.87
CA ILE A 147 10.35 -2.36 22.27
C ILE A 147 11.55 -2.22 23.21
N GLU A 148 12.71 -2.78 22.86
CA GLU A 148 13.97 -2.59 23.60
C GLU A 148 14.32 -1.10 23.75
N LEU A 149 14.16 -0.30 22.69
CA LEU A 149 14.40 1.16 22.73
C LEU A 149 13.37 1.92 23.59
N VAL A 150 12.09 1.53 23.58
CA VAL A 150 11.08 2.07 24.49
C VAL A 150 11.42 1.72 25.94
N GLN A 151 11.81 0.47 26.23
CA GLN A 151 12.19 0.03 27.57
C GLN A 151 13.48 0.67 28.09
N LEU A 152 14.40 1.07 27.20
CA LEU A 152 15.56 1.89 27.56
C LEU A 152 15.12 3.33 27.88
N SER A 153 14.22 3.91 27.08
CA SER A 153 13.66 5.25 27.32
C SER A 153 12.90 5.34 28.64
N MET A 154 12.07 4.34 28.96
CA MET A 154 11.37 4.22 30.25
C MET A 154 12.32 4.17 31.47
N LYS A 155 13.58 3.76 31.29
CA LYS A 155 14.61 3.73 32.35
C LYS A 155 15.38 5.04 32.44
N GLN A 156 15.36 5.86 31.40
CA GLN A 156 16.06 7.15 31.33
C GLN A 156 15.21 8.24 31.99
N LYS A 157 15.52 8.57 33.25
CA LYS A 157 14.73 9.50 34.09
C LYS A 157 14.64 10.95 33.56
N ASP A 158 15.51 11.33 32.62
CA ASP A 158 15.50 12.63 31.96
C ASP A 158 15.01 12.59 30.50
N ALA A 159 14.46 11.45 30.05
CA ALA A 159 13.79 11.33 28.77
C ALA A 159 12.26 11.33 28.93
N LEU A 160 11.57 12.07 28.06
CA LEU A 160 10.12 11.95 27.90
C LEU A 160 9.81 10.89 26.84
N THR A 161 9.08 9.84 27.22
CA THR A 161 8.78 8.69 26.34
C THR A 161 7.37 8.79 25.77
N VAL A 162 7.25 8.98 24.45
CA VAL A 162 6.01 9.36 23.76
C VAL A 162 5.64 8.36 22.65
N LEU A 163 4.39 7.91 22.63
CA LEU A 163 3.77 7.26 21.47
C LEU A 163 2.97 8.31 20.69
N LEU A 164 3.19 8.44 19.38
CA LEU A 164 2.52 9.42 18.52
C LEU A 164 2.04 8.78 17.20
N THR A 165 0.76 8.48 17.08
CA THR A 165 0.16 7.84 15.89
C THR A 165 -0.85 8.71 15.16
N GLY A 166 -1.00 8.48 13.84
CA GLY A 166 -2.04 9.08 13.01
C GLY A 166 -3.44 8.48 13.18
N ARG A 167 -3.59 7.37 13.91
CA ARG A 167 -4.90 6.77 14.22
C ARG A 167 -5.80 7.78 14.94
N SER A 168 -7.09 7.77 14.61
CA SER A 168 -8.08 8.69 15.18
C SER A 168 -8.42 8.36 16.62
N GLU A 169 -8.31 9.34 17.51
CA GLU A 169 -8.54 9.20 18.96
C GLU A 169 -9.85 8.47 19.29
N SER A 170 -10.96 8.96 18.75
CA SER A 170 -12.34 8.50 19.02
C SER A 170 -12.66 7.06 18.57
N GLY A 171 -11.77 6.41 17.83
CA GLY A 171 -11.93 5.00 17.44
C GLY A 171 -10.89 4.05 18.04
N PHE A 172 -9.75 4.57 18.49
CA PHE A 172 -8.55 3.76 18.79
C PHE A 172 -7.97 3.98 20.20
N ALA A 173 -8.34 5.04 20.93
CA ALA A 173 -7.71 5.38 22.22
C ALA A 173 -7.73 4.20 23.22
N ASP A 174 -8.89 3.58 23.44
CA ASP A 174 -9.04 2.47 24.40
C ASP A 174 -8.48 1.13 23.89
N LEU A 175 -8.28 0.98 22.57
CA LEU A 175 -7.58 -0.17 22.01
C LEU A 175 -6.06 -0.02 22.18
N VAL A 176 -5.50 1.10 21.72
CA VAL A 176 -4.05 1.36 21.78
C VAL A 176 -3.55 1.39 23.23
N LYS A 177 -4.30 2.01 24.17
CA LYS A 177 -3.97 1.98 25.61
C LYS A 177 -3.84 0.56 26.15
N ARG A 178 -4.79 -0.34 25.83
CA ARG A 178 -4.76 -1.72 26.31
C ARG A 178 -3.67 -2.55 25.63
N MET A 179 -3.42 -2.33 24.34
CA MET A 179 -2.29 -2.95 23.63
C MET A 179 -0.95 -2.60 24.30
N VAL A 180 -0.65 -1.33 24.54
CA VAL A 180 0.63 -0.95 25.17
C VAL A 180 0.74 -1.40 26.63
N ALA A 181 -0.37 -1.34 27.39
CA ALA A 181 -0.42 -1.85 28.77
C ALA A 181 -0.20 -3.37 28.85
N SER A 182 -0.79 -4.15 27.93
CA SER A 182 -0.62 -5.61 27.87
C SER A 182 0.81 -6.06 27.55
N ARG A 183 1.65 -5.16 26.99
CA ARG A 183 3.08 -5.37 26.75
C ARG A 183 3.98 -4.70 27.81
N GLY A 184 3.40 -4.09 28.85
CA GLY A 184 4.13 -3.43 29.94
C GLY A 184 4.85 -2.14 29.52
N LEU A 185 4.32 -1.40 28.53
CA LEU A 185 4.97 -0.22 27.96
C LEU A 185 4.39 1.07 28.58
N GLU A 186 5.06 1.59 29.61
CA GLU A 186 4.60 2.76 30.37
C GLU A 186 5.08 4.09 29.75
N PHE A 187 4.46 4.49 28.65
CA PHE A 187 4.68 5.81 28.06
C PHE A 187 4.31 6.96 29.02
N ASP A 188 4.89 8.14 28.81
CA ASP A 188 4.47 9.39 29.45
C ASP A 188 3.27 10.00 28.74
N MET A 189 3.25 9.90 27.41
CA MET A 189 2.16 10.35 26.56
C MET A 189 1.82 9.29 25.51
N VAL A 190 0.53 9.05 25.32
CA VAL A 190 0.00 8.29 24.17
C VAL A 190 -0.90 9.25 23.40
N SER A 191 -0.42 9.70 22.24
CA SER A 191 -1.01 10.79 21.48
C SER A 191 -1.53 10.28 20.15
N LEU A 192 -2.86 10.33 19.99
CA LEU A 192 -3.59 9.97 18.78
C LEU A 192 -4.02 11.25 18.04
N LYS A 193 -4.45 11.12 16.79
CA LYS A 193 -4.97 12.24 15.97
C LYS A 193 -6.37 12.63 16.47
N PRO A 194 -6.57 13.80 17.10
CA PRO A 194 -7.88 14.20 17.60
C PRO A 194 -8.74 14.77 16.45
N ALA A 195 -10.06 14.73 16.60
CA ALA A 195 -10.98 15.32 15.60
C ALA A 195 -10.89 16.86 15.51
N VAL A 196 -10.51 17.48 16.64
CA VAL A 196 -10.15 18.89 16.82
C VAL A 196 -9.03 18.92 17.87
N GLY A 197 -7.89 19.55 17.58
CA GLY A 197 -6.79 19.66 18.54
C GLY A 197 -7.07 20.65 19.67
N PRO A 198 -6.26 20.66 20.76
CA PRO A 198 -6.58 21.42 21.99
C PRO A 198 -6.80 22.93 21.83
N ASP A 199 -6.26 23.55 20.77
CA ASP A 199 -6.45 24.98 20.44
C ASP A 199 -7.67 25.23 19.51
N GLY A 200 -8.58 24.28 19.34
CA GLY A 200 -9.71 24.36 18.39
C GLY A 200 -9.35 24.09 16.93
N GLN A 201 -8.10 23.72 16.66
CA GLN A 201 -7.52 23.53 15.33
C GLN A 201 -7.92 22.20 14.66
N ARG A 202 -8.07 22.20 13.32
CA ARG A 202 -8.31 21.00 12.50
C ARG A 202 -7.12 20.68 11.61
N PHE A 203 -6.80 19.41 11.44
CA PHE A 203 -5.62 18.94 10.69
C PHE A 203 -6.02 18.35 9.34
N ALA A 204 -5.44 18.86 8.25
CA ALA A 204 -5.68 18.36 6.90
C ALA A 204 -4.92 17.06 6.56
N SER A 205 -3.94 16.66 7.38
CA SER A 205 -3.25 15.37 7.28
C SER A 205 -2.56 14.98 8.60
N THR A 206 -2.20 13.71 8.76
CA THR A 206 -1.37 13.23 9.89
C THR A 206 -0.02 13.92 9.96
N MET A 207 0.62 14.23 8.82
CA MET A 207 1.90 14.96 8.82
C MET A 207 1.75 16.34 9.49
N ILE A 208 0.72 17.10 9.13
CA ILE A 208 0.46 18.42 9.74
C ILE A 208 0.11 18.28 11.23
N PHE A 209 -0.69 17.26 11.59
CA PHE A 209 -0.97 16.93 13.00
C PHE A 209 0.32 16.64 13.79
N LYS A 210 1.15 15.70 13.31
CA LYS A 210 2.40 15.31 13.98
C LYS A 210 3.39 16.47 14.06
N GLN A 211 3.49 17.32 13.03
CA GLN A 211 4.34 18.53 13.07
C GLN A 211 3.88 19.54 14.12
N VAL A 212 2.58 19.86 14.20
CA VAL A 212 2.06 20.81 15.21
C VAL A 212 2.18 20.23 16.64
N TYR A 213 1.97 18.92 16.80
CA TYR A 213 2.22 18.21 18.06
C TYR A 213 3.69 18.31 18.47
N LEU A 214 4.63 18.01 17.56
CA LEU A 214 6.07 18.05 17.82
C LEU A 214 6.57 19.48 18.14
N GLU A 215 6.07 20.51 17.45
CA GLU A 215 6.36 21.91 17.80
C GLU A 215 5.89 22.23 19.23
N THR A 216 4.64 21.90 19.56
CA THR A 216 4.07 22.12 20.91
C THR A 216 4.84 21.37 22.00
N LEU A 217 5.32 20.16 21.70
CA LEU A 217 6.12 19.33 22.59
C LEU A 217 7.52 19.93 22.83
N MET A 218 8.21 20.36 21.77
CA MET A 218 9.56 20.94 21.87
C MET A 218 9.57 22.32 22.53
N GLU A 219 8.54 23.13 22.30
CA GLU A 219 8.34 24.42 22.98
C GLU A 219 8.00 24.25 24.47
N THR A 220 7.19 23.23 24.81
CA THR A 220 6.87 22.92 26.22
C THR A 220 8.12 22.41 26.96
N TYR A 221 8.79 21.40 26.41
CA TYR A 221 10.04 20.86 26.94
C TYR A 221 11.26 21.61 26.38
N ARG A 222 11.25 22.94 26.53
CA ARG A 222 12.30 23.87 26.08
C ARG A 222 13.72 23.53 26.55
N ASN A 223 13.87 22.79 27.65
CA ASN A 223 15.16 22.37 28.19
C ASN A 223 15.72 21.11 27.51
N ALA A 224 14.89 20.35 26.75
CA ALA A 224 15.33 19.14 26.07
C ALA A 224 16.32 19.47 24.94
N LYS A 225 17.50 18.86 24.99
CA LYS A 225 18.63 19.10 24.08
C LYS A 225 18.54 18.25 22.81
N GLU A 226 17.90 17.08 22.91
CA GLU A 226 17.76 16.14 21.80
C GLU A 226 16.33 15.60 21.66
N ILE A 227 15.97 15.23 20.44
CA ILE A 227 14.74 14.50 20.10
C ILE A 227 15.04 13.34 19.14
N ARG A 228 14.51 12.15 19.44
CA ARG A 228 14.53 10.99 18.53
C ARG A 228 13.12 10.68 18.07
N VAL A 229 12.92 10.53 16.76
CA VAL A 229 11.63 10.18 16.16
C VAL A 229 11.76 8.89 15.36
N TYR A 230 11.05 7.84 15.76
CA TYR A 230 10.99 6.54 15.07
C TYR A 230 9.70 6.45 14.25
N GLU A 231 9.82 6.21 12.94
CA GLU A 231 8.68 6.20 11.99
C GLU A 231 8.98 5.25 10.81
N ASP A 232 7.97 4.52 10.34
CA ASP A 232 8.02 3.54 9.25
C ASP A 232 8.11 4.20 7.86
N ARG A 233 7.38 5.30 7.66
CA ARG A 233 7.12 5.89 6.34
C ARG A 233 8.28 6.73 5.84
N PRO A 234 8.92 6.40 4.69
CA PRO A 234 9.99 7.23 4.11
C PRO A 234 9.56 8.68 3.82
N LYS A 235 8.29 8.88 3.43
CA LYS A 235 7.68 10.21 3.26
C LYS A 235 7.62 11.00 4.56
N HIS A 236 7.24 10.36 5.67
CA HIS A 236 7.15 11.01 6.97
C HIS A 236 8.54 11.25 7.57
N VAL A 237 9.45 10.27 7.49
CA VAL A 237 10.86 10.43 7.86
C VAL A 237 11.49 11.64 7.18
N LYS A 238 11.26 11.83 5.87
CA LYS A 238 11.71 13.06 5.19
C LYS A 238 11.00 14.31 5.73
N GLY A 239 9.67 14.28 5.83
CA GLY A 239 8.86 15.41 6.31
C GLY A 239 9.23 15.89 7.72
N PHE A 240 9.69 15.00 8.60
CA PHE A 240 10.22 15.38 9.92
C PHE A 240 11.65 15.91 9.86
N ARG A 241 12.54 15.34 9.04
CA ARG A 241 13.91 15.87 8.86
C ARG A 241 13.90 17.28 8.28
N ASP A 242 13.04 17.51 7.28
CA ASP A 242 12.78 18.84 6.70
C ASP A 242 12.27 19.80 7.80
N PHE A 243 11.20 19.41 8.51
CA PHE A 243 10.59 20.22 9.58
C PHE A 243 11.53 20.57 10.74
N MET A 244 12.33 19.62 11.22
CA MET A 244 13.29 19.87 12.32
C MET A 244 14.42 20.81 11.88
N THR A 245 14.81 20.74 10.60
CA THR A 245 15.77 21.68 10.01
C THR A 245 15.18 23.09 9.95
N ASP A 246 13.99 23.23 9.36
CA ASP A 246 13.27 24.52 9.27
C ASP A 246 12.95 25.11 10.66
N TYR A 247 12.67 24.27 11.65
CA TYR A 247 12.44 24.67 13.05
C TYR A 247 13.71 25.27 13.68
N ASN A 248 14.85 24.58 13.57
CA ASN A 248 16.12 25.09 14.09
C ASN A 248 16.61 26.35 13.37
N VAL A 249 16.36 26.48 12.06
CA VAL A 249 16.63 27.73 11.31
C VAL A 249 15.83 28.89 11.89
N ARG A 250 14.51 28.72 12.14
CA ARG A 250 13.69 29.76 12.79
C ARG A 250 14.21 30.17 14.17
N LEU A 251 14.66 29.21 14.99
CA LEU A 251 15.22 29.53 16.31
C LEU A 251 16.51 30.34 16.20
N ASN A 252 17.38 30.03 15.23
CA ASN A 252 18.60 30.79 14.96
C ASN A 252 18.29 32.20 14.44
N ASP A 253 17.34 32.36 13.52
CA ASP A 253 16.88 33.66 13.02
C ASP A 253 16.32 34.52 14.17
N MET A 254 15.53 33.92 15.07
CA MET A 254 15.02 34.60 16.26
C MET A 254 16.13 34.99 17.24
N ALA A 255 17.14 34.14 17.46
CA ALA A 255 18.29 34.49 18.29
C ALA A 255 19.11 35.64 17.69
N ALA A 256 19.32 35.63 16.36
CA ALA A 256 20.00 36.72 15.65
C ALA A 256 19.20 38.03 15.69
N ALA A 257 17.87 37.97 15.64
CA ALA A 257 16.99 39.13 15.82
C ALA A 257 16.96 39.64 17.27
N ALA A 258 17.04 38.74 18.27
CA ALA A 258 17.07 39.11 19.68
C ALA A 258 18.32 39.93 20.05
N ASN A 259 19.47 39.58 19.47
CA ASN A 259 20.71 40.37 19.54
C ASN A 259 20.57 41.79 18.92
N GLN A 260 19.49 42.05 18.18
CA GLN A 260 19.14 43.33 17.56
C GLN A 260 17.90 43.98 18.22
N GLY A 261 17.48 43.51 19.41
CA GLY A 261 16.32 44.03 20.14
C GLY A 261 14.98 43.39 19.79
N GLY A 262 14.97 42.31 19.00
CA GLY A 262 13.79 41.48 18.75
C GLY A 262 13.44 40.54 19.90
N PRO A 263 12.34 39.77 19.78
CA PRO A 263 11.96 38.76 20.78
C PRO A 263 12.92 37.55 20.75
N ALA A 264 13.40 37.16 21.92
CA ALA A 264 14.20 35.94 22.08
C ALA A 264 13.39 34.66 21.80
N PRO A 265 14.00 33.59 21.28
CA PRO A 265 13.35 32.29 21.18
C PRO A 265 13.13 31.67 22.56
N ASN A 266 12.03 30.92 22.73
CA ASN A 266 11.67 30.24 23.98
C ASN A 266 12.66 29.13 24.38
N ARG A 267 13.48 28.67 23.44
CA ARG A 267 14.42 27.56 23.60
C ARG A 267 15.62 27.67 22.66
N GLN A 268 16.66 26.90 22.96
CA GLN A 268 17.80 26.69 22.05
C GLN A 268 17.44 25.67 20.95
N PRO A 269 18.15 25.67 19.80
CA PRO A 269 18.05 24.63 18.78
C PRO A 269 18.17 23.21 19.36
N ILE A 270 17.51 22.24 18.73
CA ILE A 270 17.44 20.85 19.20
C ILE A 270 18.25 19.91 18.30
N THR A 271 18.99 18.97 18.89
CA THR A 271 19.60 17.86 18.14
C THR A 271 18.51 16.87 17.76
N ALA A 272 18.06 16.89 16.51
CA ALA A 272 16.98 16.04 16.02
C ALA A 272 17.49 14.84 15.21
N GLU A 273 17.20 13.63 15.69
CA GLU A 273 17.39 12.38 14.97
C GLU A 273 16.04 11.82 14.51
N VAL A 274 15.91 11.48 13.22
CA VAL A 274 14.70 10.84 12.69
C VAL A 274 15.09 9.49 12.09
N ILE A 275 14.74 8.42 12.78
CA ILE A 275 15.11 7.05 12.48
C ILE A 275 14.02 6.42 11.59
N HIS A 276 14.42 5.99 10.40
CA HIS A 276 13.58 5.18 9.52
C HIS A 276 13.56 3.74 10.03
N VAL A 277 12.42 3.30 10.56
CA VAL A 277 12.20 1.91 10.94
C VAL A 277 11.77 1.13 9.70
N ALA A 278 12.41 0.01 9.41
CA ALA A 278 12.05 -0.80 8.26
C ALA A 278 10.66 -1.44 8.45
N GLU A 279 9.75 -1.20 7.50
CA GLU A 279 8.37 -1.70 7.53
C GLU A 279 8.31 -3.23 7.71
N LEU A 280 7.65 -3.67 8.79
CA LEU A 280 7.42 -5.09 9.09
C LEU A 280 6.00 -5.52 8.67
N GLY A 281 5.73 -5.36 7.37
CA GLY A 281 4.42 -5.66 6.77
C GLY A 281 3.97 -7.11 6.97
N THR A 282 2.69 -7.28 7.32
CA THR A 282 2.02 -8.56 7.59
C THR A 282 0.56 -8.48 7.12
N ASN A 283 -0.19 -9.58 7.18
CA ASN A 283 -1.61 -9.64 6.80
C ASN A 283 -2.44 -10.27 7.93
N LEU A 284 -3.78 -10.17 7.85
CA LEU A 284 -4.67 -10.96 8.70
C LEU A 284 -4.73 -12.41 8.17
N ASP A 285 -5.29 -13.31 8.98
CA ASP A 285 -5.75 -14.61 8.46
C ASP A 285 -6.76 -14.38 7.32
N PRO A 286 -6.68 -15.11 6.19
CA PRO A 286 -7.55 -14.88 5.04
C PRO A 286 -9.06 -14.96 5.29
N VAL A 287 -9.52 -15.76 6.25
CA VAL A 287 -10.95 -15.87 6.58
C VAL A 287 -11.38 -14.68 7.43
N ILE A 288 -10.55 -14.33 8.43
CA ILE A 288 -10.76 -13.14 9.28
C ILE A 288 -10.73 -11.85 8.43
N GLU A 289 -9.81 -11.75 7.48
CA GLU A 289 -9.68 -10.57 6.63
C GLU A 289 -10.91 -10.34 5.74
N VAL A 290 -11.44 -11.41 5.14
CA VAL A 290 -12.67 -11.34 4.34
C VAL A 290 -13.88 -11.04 5.22
N ALA A 291 -13.93 -11.55 6.45
CA ALA A 291 -14.99 -11.22 7.41
C ALA A 291 -14.97 -9.73 7.81
N GLU A 292 -13.81 -9.16 8.19
CA GLU A 292 -13.70 -7.75 8.56
C GLU A 292 -13.98 -6.81 7.37
N VAL A 293 -13.55 -7.17 6.15
CA VAL A 293 -13.91 -6.41 4.94
C VAL A 293 -15.41 -6.53 4.63
N GLN A 294 -16.05 -7.67 4.87
CA GLN A 294 -17.50 -7.79 4.78
C GLN A 294 -18.21 -6.98 5.87
N HIS A 295 -17.65 -6.88 7.08
CA HIS A 295 -18.17 -6.00 8.14
C HIS A 295 -18.06 -4.51 7.79
N LEU A 296 -16.94 -4.06 7.19
CA LEU A 296 -16.82 -2.72 6.59
C LEU A 296 -17.93 -2.44 5.57
N ILE A 297 -18.12 -3.36 4.60
CA ILE A 297 -19.15 -3.25 3.56
C ILE A 297 -20.56 -3.23 4.16
N ASN A 298 -20.86 -4.08 5.14
CA ASN A 298 -22.16 -4.09 5.81
C ASN A 298 -22.42 -2.77 6.55
N THR A 299 -21.41 -2.23 7.24
CA THR A 299 -21.50 -0.92 7.91
C THR A 299 -21.69 0.21 6.90
N HIS A 300 -21.07 0.12 5.72
CA HIS A 300 -21.24 1.07 4.62
C HIS A 300 -22.66 1.01 4.04
N ASN A 301 -23.13 -0.18 3.68
CA ASN A 301 -24.44 -0.40 3.08
C ASN A 301 -25.59 0.02 4.01
N ALA A 302 -25.43 -0.15 5.33
CA ALA A 302 -26.39 0.36 6.31
C ALA A 302 -26.49 1.90 6.30
N GLN A 303 -25.35 2.61 6.22
CA GLN A 303 -25.34 4.08 6.08
C GLN A 303 -25.82 4.56 4.71
N VAL A 304 -25.65 3.78 3.66
CA VAL A 304 -26.22 4.05 2.33
C VAL A 304 -27.75 3.88 2.34
N ALA A 305 -28.26 2.87 3.05
CA ALA A 305 -29.69 2.61 3.17
C ALA A 305 -30.45 3.68 3.99
N SER A 306 -29.80 4.32 4.97
CA SER A 306 -30.42 5.35 5.82
C SER A 306 -30.44 6.77 5.24
N ARG A 307 -29.73 7.03 4.13
CA ARG A 307 -29.72 8.33 3.46
C ARG A 307 -30.92 8.48 2.51
N GLN A 308 -31.62 9.60 2.61
CA GLN A 308 -32.67 10.01 1.68
C GLN A 308 -32.13 11.03 0.66
N GLY A 309 -32.59 10.95 -0.60
CA GLY A 309 -32.27 11.90 -1.68
C GLY A 309 -31.27 11.41 -2.75
N ASP A 310 -31.07 12.21 -3.79
CA ASP A 310 -30.35 11.88 -5.04
C ASP A 310 -28.83 11.60 -4.91
N GLN A 311 -28.26 11.64 -3.70
CA GLN A 311 -26.86 11.24 -3.45
C GLN A 311 -26.76 9.85 -2.80
N ARG A 312 -27.61 8.93 -3.25
CA ARG A 312 -27.51 7.51 -2.91
C ARG A 312 -26.27 6.93 -3.59
N ARG A 313 -25.15 6.83 -2.86
CA ARG A 313 -24.01 6.00 -3.27
C ARG A 313 -24.51 4.57 -3.47
N ASP A 314 -23.95 3.84 -4.44
CA ASP A 314 -24.32 2.46 -4.66
C ASP A 314 -23.96 1.60 -3.44
N LYS A 315 -24.76 0.57 -3.15
CA LYS A 315 -24.34 -0.48 -2.22
C LYS A 315 -23.14 -1.20 -2.80
N LEU A 316 -22.23 -1.61 -1.94
CA LEU A 316 -21.03 -2.38 -2.31
C LEU A 316 -21.19 -3.85 -1.94
N MET A 317 -20.51 -4.73 -2.67
CA MET A 317 -20.42 -6.16 -2.38
C MET A 317 -19.03 -6.70 -2.72
N ILE A 318 -18.65 -7.82 -2.10
CA ILE A 318 -17.48 -8.60 -2.52
C ILE A 318 -17.88 -9.42 -3.75
N LYS A 319 -17.22 -9.20 -4.89
CA LYS A 319 -17.28 -10.05 -6.07
C LYS A 319 -16.00 -10.87 -6.20
N LYS A 320 -16.11 -12.05 -6.82
CA LYS A 320 -15.01 -13.01 -7.01
C LYS A 320 -14.46 -12.87 -8.43
N THR A 321 -13.15 -12.92 -8.60
CA THR A 321 -12.49 -12.98 -9.92
C THR A 321 -11.73 -14.28 -10.02
N VAL A 322 -12.03 -15.12 -11.02
CA VAL A 322 -11.33 -16.40 -11.26
C VAL A 322 -10.37 -16.24 -12.44
N PHE A 323 -9.09 -16.50 -12.22
CA PHE A 323 -8.07 -16.45 -13.26
C PHE A 323 -7.89 -17.78 -13.99
N TYR A 324 -7.92 -18.88 -13.24
CA TYR A 324 -7.89 -20.22 -13.77
C TYR A 324 -8.51 -21.20 -12.78
N THR A 325 -8.94 -22.35 -13.30
CA THR A 325 -9.13 -23.57 -12.52
C THR A 325 -7.95 -24.50 -12.78
N GLY A 326 -7.43 -25.18 -11.76
CA GLY A 326 -6.26 -26.05 -11.87
C GLY A 326 -6.17 -27.05 -10.73
N TYR A 327 -5.31 -28.06 -10.89
CA TYR A 327 -4.88 -28.89 -9.77
C TYR A 327 -3.79 -28.10 -9.04
N LEU A 328 -4.12 -27.56 -7.87
CA LEU A 328 -3.22 -26.75 -7.06
C LEU A 328 -2.19 -27.63 -6.36
N ILE A 329 -0.95 -27.14 -6.32
CA ILE A 329 0.23 -27.81 -5.74
C ILE A 329 0.49 -27.23 -4.34
N LYS A 330 0.93 -28.07 -3.41
CA LYS A 330 1.25 -27.64 -2.03
C LYS A 330 2.66 -27.01 -1.97
N PRO A 331 2.92 -26.04 -1.07
CA PRO A 331 4.21 -25.33 -1.02
C PRO A 331 5.45 -26.24 -0.88
N GLU A 332 5.31 -27.38 -0.21
CA GLU A 332 6.38 -28.36 0.00
C GLU A 332 6.76 -29.03 -1.32
N ASP A 333 5.75 -29.39 -2.12
CA ASP A 333 5.94 -29.96 -3.45
C ASP A 333 6.38 -28.90 -4.48
N THR A 334 5.90 -27.65 -4.37
CA THR A 334 6.43 -26.48 -5.10
C THR A 334 7.95 -26.37 -4.91
N SER A 335 8.45 -26.49 -3.68
CA SER A 335 9.89 -26.44 -3.40
C SER A 335 10.67 -27.61 -4.04
N ARG A 336 10.15 -28.83 -3.96
CA ARG A 336 10.74 -30.04 -4.58
C ARG A 336 10.77 -29.97 -6.11
N LEU A 337 9.75 -29.37 -6.72
CA LEU A 337 9.69 -29.16 -8.17
C LEU A 337 10.74 -28.15 -8.65
N LEU A 338 11.04 -27.13 -7.85
CA LEU A 338 12.02 -26.10 -8.20
C LEU A 338 13.47 -26.59 -8.12
N THR A 339 13.78 -27.55 -7.24
CA THR A 339 15.11 -28.16 -7.20
C THR A 339 15.46 -28.94 -8.47
N LEU A 340 14.47 -29.41 -9.24
CA LEU A 340 14.70 -30.08 -10.53
C LEU A 340 15.23 -29.12 -11.62
N VAL A 341 14.79 -27.86 -11.61
CA VAL A 341 15.15 -26.86 -12.63
C VAL A 341 16.28 -25.94 -12.21
N ALA A 342 16.57 -25.81 -10.90
CA ALA A 342 17.62 -24.93 -10.39
C ALA A 342 18.99 -25.04 -11.11
N PRO A 343 19.48 -26.23 -11.54
CA PRO A 343 20.72 -26.33 -12.32
C PRO A 343 20.63 -25.79 -13.77
N GLN A 344 19.42 -25.67 -14.31
CA GLN A 344 19.13 -25.23 -15.68
C GLN A 344 18.73 -23.75 -15.77
N LEU A 345 18.44 -23.09 -14.64
CA LEU A 345 18.16 -21.66 -14.62
C LEU A 345 19.47 -20.88 -14.85
N PRO A 346 19.46 -19.81 -15.67
CA PRO A 346 20.63 -18.97 -15.83
C PRO A 346 20.98 -18.28 -14.52
N ARG A 347 22.27 -17.96 -14.30
CA ARG A 347 22.76 -17.09 -13.20
C ARG A 347 22.37 -15.61 -13.41
N ALA A 348 21.14 -15.37 -13.84
CA ALA A 348 20.54 -14.04 -13.83
C ALA A 348 20.22 -13.63 -12.38
N SER A 349 20.02 -12.34 -12.14
CA SER A 349 19.47 -11.91 -10.85
C SER A 349 18.04 -12.44 -10.67
N GLU A 350 17.62 -12.69 -9.44
CA GLU A 350 16.25 -13.12 -9.10
C GLU A 350 15.18 -12.13 -9.62
N SER A 351 15.55 -10.89 -9.95
CA SER A 351 14.65 -9.90 -10.53
C SER A 351 14.26 -10.14 -12.01
N GLU A 352 14.92 -11.07 -12.70
CA GLU A 352 14.62 -11.48 -14.08
C GLU A 352 13.78 -12.76 -14.19
N LEU A 353 13.79 -13.62 -13.16
CA LEU A 353 13.14 -14.94 -13.17
C LEU A 353 11.99 -14.98 -12.16
N LYS A 354 10.82 -15.40 -12.62
CA LYS A 354 9.62 -15.60 -11.83
C LYS A 354 9.34 -17.09 -11.64
N VAL A 355 9.36 -17.53 -10.39
CA VAL A 355 8.85 -18.84 -9.95
C VAL A 355 7.34 -18.91 -10.15
N HIS A 356 6.82 -20.06 -10.61
CA HIS A 356 5.38 -20.24 -10.88
C HIS A 356 4.86 -21.68 -10.62
N ALA A 357 5.62 -22.53 -9.92
CA ALA A 357 5.34 -23.96 -9.72
C ALA A 357 4.18 -24.26 -8.74
N ASN A 358 2.99 -23.68 -8.97
CA ASN A 358 1.84 -23.72 -8.06
C ASN A 358 0.60 -24.45 -8.61
N ASN A 359 0.55 -24.78 -9.91
CA ASN A 359 -0.58 -25.51 -10.48
C ASN A 359 -0.19 -26.48 -11.62
N ILE A 360 -1.14 -27.36 -11.93
CA ILE A 360 -1.33 -27.95 -13.27
C ILE A 360 -2.64 -27.35 -13.79
N MET A 361 -2.63 -26.67 -14.93
CA MET A 361 -3.81 -25.94 -15.40
C MET A 361 -4.91 -26.87 -15.93
N ILE A 362 -6.14 -26.73 -15.42
CA ILE A 362 -7.33 -27.36 -16.00
C ILE A 362 -7.83 -26.48 -17.15
N CYS A 363 -8.20 -25.23 -16.85
CA CYS A 363 -8.60 -24.24 -17.85
C CYS A 363 -8.32 -22.79 -17.39
N PRO A 364 -7.98 -21.84 -18.29
CA PRO A 364 -7.58 -20.46 -17.96
C PRO A 364 -8.77 -19.52 -17.73
N ARG A 365 -9.77 -19.99 -16.95
CA ARG A 365 -11.08 -19.36 -16.72
C ARG A 365 -11.87 -20.14 -15.64
N PRO A 366 -13.03 -19.63 -15.18
CA PRO A 366 -14.05 -20.45 -14.53
C PRO A 366 -14.30 -21.77 -15.26
N CYS A 367 -14.31 -22.88 -14.51
CA CYS A 367 -14.51 -24.21 -15.07
C CYS A 367 -15.98 -24.42 -15.47
N PRO A 368 -16.29 -24.90 -16.70
CA PRO A 368 -17.62 -25.43 -17.01
C PRO A 368 -17.96 -26.60 -16.08
N HIS A 369 -19.24 -26.69 -15.68
CA HIS A 369 -19.71 -27.74 -14.78
C HIS A 369 -19.32 -29.15 -15.27
N SER A 370 -19.51 -29.44 -16.55
CA SER A 370 -19.15 -30.73 -17.18
C SER A 370 -17.66 -31.07 -17.20
N ILE A 371 -16.77 -30.06 -17.09
CA ILE A 371 -15.33 -30.28 -16.93
C ILE A 371 -14.99 -30.47 -15.44
N LEU A 372 -15.67 -29.72 -14.56
CA LEU A 372 -15.49 -29.82 -13.11
C LEU A 372 -15.97 -31.18 -12.57
N GLU A 373 -17.13 -31.68 -13.04
CA GLU A 373 -17.62 -33.04 -12.77
C GLU A 373 -16.63 -34.10 -13.24
N LYS A 374 -16.07 -33.96 -14.45
CA LYS A 374 -15.09 -34.89 -15.04
C LYS A 374 -13.82 -35.04 -14.20
N VAL A 375 -13.42 -34.01 -13.44
CA VAL A 375 -12.25 -34.05 -12.52
C VAL A 375 -12.64 -34.36 -11.06
N GLY A 376 -13.91 -34.67 -10.79
CA GLY A 376 -14.41 -35.06 -9.46
C GLY A 376 -14.88 -33.90 -8.56
N GLY A 377 -15.04 -32.69 -9.10
CA GLY A 377 -15.50 -31.52 -8.36
C GLY A 377 -14.38 -30.65 -7.76
N MET A 378 -14.77 -29.54 -7.15
CA MET A 378 -13.86 -28.65 -6.40
C MET A 378 -13.39 -29.36 -5.13
N GLY A 379 -12.10 -29.24 -4.77
CA GLY A 379 -11.53 -29.99 -3.65
C GLY A 379 -11.20 -31.46 -3.95
N SER A 380 -11.51 -31.97 -5.15
CA SER A 380 -11.09 -33.28 -5.62
C SER A 380 -9.56 -33.42 -5.60
N LYS A 381 -9.05 -34.59 -5.23
CA LYS A 381 -7.60 -34.85 -5.10
C LYS A 381 -7.09 -35.73 -6.23
N MET A 382 -5.92 -35.40 -6.75
CA MET A 382 -5.25 -36.19 -7.79
C MET A 382 -3.74 -36.30 -7.51
N LYS A 383 -3.21 -37.51 -7.63
CA LYS A 383 -1.77 -37.76 -7.58
C LYS A 383 -1.16 -37.66 -8.98
N TRP A 384 0.01 -37.04 -9.04
CA TRP A 384 0.77 -36.86 -10.28
C TRP A 384 2.21 -37.28 -10.06
N GLU A 385 2.82 -37.81 -11.10
CA GLU A 385 4.24 -38.18 -11.15
C GLU A 385 4.95 -37.25 -12.14
N VAL A 386 6.09 -36.70 -11.75
CA VAL A 386 6.94 -35.89 -12.63
C VAL A 386 7.74 -36.82 -13.54
N VAL A 387 7.62 -36.65 -14.87
CA VAL A 387 8.21 -37.58 -15.86
C VAL A 387 9.24 -36.94 -16.78
N GLY A 388 9.30 -35.61 -16.85
CA GLY A 388 10.30 -34.92 -17.66
C GLY A 388 10.37 -33.42 -17.42
N LEU A 389 11.45 -32.81 -17.90
CA LEU A 389 11.69 -31.38 -17.89
C LEU A 389 11.71 -30.83 -19.32
N GLY A 390 11.35 -29.57 -19.48
CA GLY A 390 11.32 -28.91 -20.78
C GLY A 390 11.52 -27.41 -20.67
N CYS A 391 12.09 -26.83 -21.72
CA CYS A 391 12.36 -25.40 -21.82
C CYS A 391 11.91 -24.86 -23.19
N PHE A 392 11.27 -23.70 -23.20
CA PHE A 392 10.91 -22.95 -24.40
C PHE A 392 11.70 -21.64 -24.46
N GLU A 393 12.50 -21.48 -25.53
CA GLU A 393 13.26 -20.26 -25.87
C GLU A 393 14.18 -19.70 -24.75
N ASN A 394 14.57 -20.51 -23.76
CA ASN A 394 15.26 -20.05 -22.54
C ASN A 394 14.49 -18.93 -21.78
N ASN A 395 13.16 -18.96 -21.91
CA ASN A 395 12.21 -17.97 -21.39
C ASN A 395 11.10 -18.62 -20.54
N VAL A 396 10.80 -19.91 -20.74
CA VAL A 396 9.83 -20.68 -19.95
C VAL A 396 10.42 -22.05 -19.64
N TRP A 397 10.42 -22.45 -18.38
CA TRP A 397 10.81 -23.79 -17.93
C TRP A 397 9.62 -24.49 -17.31
N ALA A 398 9.43 -25.77 -17.63
CA ALA A 398 8.28 -26.56 -17.18
C ALA A 398 8.68 -28.01 -16.87
N ALA A 399 7.84 -28.68 -16.08
CA ALA A 399 7.90 -30.13 -15.89
C ALA A 399 6.65 -30.79 -16.45
N SER A 400 6.81 -31.87 -17.22
CA SER A 400 5.69 -32.70 -17.68
C SER A 400 5.34 -33.75 -16.63
N VAL A 401 4.05 -34.04 -16.51
CA VAL A 401 3.51 -34.91 -15.46
C VAL A 401 2.52 -35.93 -16.02
N ARG A 402 2.42 -37.11 -15.39
CA ARG A 402 1.37 -38.10 -15.67
C ARG A 402 0.51 -38.34 -14.42
N PRO A 403 -0.79 -38.66 -14.57
CA PRO A 403 -1.64 -38.99 -13.43
C PRO A 403 -1.25 -40.35 -12.83
N VAL A 404 -1.50 -40.52 -11.54
CA VAL A 404 -1.28 -41.78 -10.81
C VAL A 404 -2.59 -42.22 -10.13
N PRO A 405 -3.15 -43.39 -10.47
CA PRO A 405 -2.71 -44.32 -11.52
C PRO A 405 -2.88 -43.71 -12.93
N ILE A 406 -2.17 -44.28 -13.92
CA ILE A 406 -2.21 -43.82 -15.32
C ILE A 406 -3.61 -43.88 -15.97
N THR A 407 -4.51 -44.68 -15.38
CA THR A 407 -5.92 -44.83 -15.77
C THR A 407 -6.87 -43.79 -15.13
N ALA A 408 -6.37 -42.92 -14.25
CA ALA A 408 -7.20 -41.91 -13.59
C ALA A 408 -7.73 -40.88 -14.60
N LYS A 409 -9.03 -40.57 -14.51
CA LYS A 409 -9.69 -39.57 -15.37
C LYS A 409 -9.23 -38.18 -14.98
N TYR A 410 -8.72 -37.42 -15.94
CA TYR A 410 -8.32 -36.02 -15.76
C TYR A 410 -8.80 -35.13 -16.93
N HIS A 411 -8.65 -33.83 -16.76
CA HIS A 411 -8.74 -32.85 -17.84
C HIS A 411 -7.67 -31.76 -17.70
N THR A 412 -7.17 -31.29 -18.83
CA THR A 412 -6.40 -30.06 -18.99
C THR A 412 -6.61 -29.59 -20.43
N ASP A 413 -6.69 -28.27 -20.63
CA ASP A 413 -6.73 -27.65 -21.97
C ASP A 413 -5.37 -27.81 -22.72
N ASN A 414 -4.31 -28.27 -22.06
CA ASN A 414 -2.99 -28.51 -22.66
C ASN A 414 -2.84 -29.95 -23.17
N LYS A 415 -2.27 -30.14 -24.37
CA LYS A 415 -2.00 -31.48 -24.95
C LYS A 415 -1.13 -32.37 -24.04
N THR A 416 -0.11 -31.78 -23.41
CA THR A 416 0.74 -32.44 -22.41
C THR A 416 0.44 -31.82 -21.05
N PRO A 417 0.01 -32.59 -20.03
CA PRO A 417 -0.11 -32.09 -18.67
C PRO A 417 1.27 -31.64 -18.16
N HIS A 418 1.35 -30.40 -17.69
CA HIS A 418 2.61 -29.81 -17.24
C HIS A 418 2.41 -28.75 -16.16
N ILE A 419 3.50 -28.47 -15.45
CA ILE A 419 3.65 -27.42 -14.44
C ILE A 419 4.62 -26.40 -15.02
N VAL A 420 4.26 -25.11 -14.99
CA VAL A 420 5.22 -24.04 -15.32
C VAL A 420 6.08 -23.80 -14.08
N LEU A 421 7.38 -24.13 -14.15
CA LEU A 421 8.28 -24.01 -13.00
C LEU A 421 8.78 -22.57 -12.85
N ALA A 422 9.28 -22.01 -13.96
CA ALA A 422 9.86 -20.68 -14.00
C ALA A 422 9.55 -19.97 -15.32
N LEU A 423 9.52 -18.64 -15.27
CA LEU A 423 9.26 -17.73 -16.38
C LEU A 423 10.28 -16.59 -16.35
N ARG A 424 10.88 -16.24 -17.49
CA ARG A 424 11.63 -14.99 -17.61
C ARG A 424 10.67 -13.82 -17.68
N LYS A 425 11.05 -12.67 -17.14
CA LYS A 425 10.24 -11.45 -17.12
C LYS A 425 9.76 -11.07 -18.54
N GLY A 426 8.44 -11.07 -18.74
CA GLY A 426 7.79 -10.80 -20.02
C GLY A 426 7.34 -12.06 -20.80
N ALA A 427 7.84 -13.24 -20.43
CA ALA A 427 7.31 -14.52 -20.92
C ALA A 427 5.92 -14.80 -20.31
N ARG A 428 5.12 -15.65 -20.96
CA ARG A 428 3.73 -15.95 -20.55
C ARG A 428 3.60 -17.45 -20.24
N PRO A 429 2.82 -17.85 -19.21
CA PRO A 429 2.62 -19.26 -18.87
C PRO A 429 2.15 -20.12 -20.06
N ILE A 430 1.28 -19.57 -20.92
CA ILE A 430 0.73 -20.26 -22.09
C ILE A 430 1.80 -20.73 -23.09
N ASP A 431 2.96 -20.08 -23.15
CA ASP A 431 4.02 -20.47 -24.09
C ASP A 431 4.70 -21.80 -23.69
N ALA A 432 4.51 -22.31 -22.46
CA ALA A 432 4.91 -23.67 -22.07
C ALA A 432 4.21 -24.77 -22.89
N SER A 433 2.99 -24.51 -23.40
CA SER A 433 2.26 -25.44 -24.28
C SER A 433 2.99 -25.74 -25.61
N LYS A 434 4.00 -24.93 -25.97
CA LYS A 434 4.83 -25.08 -27.17
C LYS A 434 6.03 -25.99 -26.98
N ILE A 435 6.30 -26.49 -25.77
CA ILE A 435 7.44 -27.37 -25.50
C ILE A 435 7.19 -28.73 -26.18
N GLN A 436 8.01 -29.01 -27.20
CA GLN A 436 8.00 -30.29 -27.93
C GLN A 436 9.02 -31.27 -27.34
N ASN A 437 10.21 -30.78 -27.00
CA ASN A 437 11.32 -31.58 -26.50
C ASN A 437 11.29 -31.65 -24.97
N TRP A 438 10.71 -32.74 -24.46
CA TRP A 438 10.72 -33.08 -23.03
C TRP A 438 11.85 -34.07 -22.74
N GLN A 439 12.80 -33.68 -21.91
CA GLN A 439 13.87 -34.56 -21.41
C GLN A 439 13.31 -35.45 -20.30
N PRO A 440 13.34 -36.80 -20.42
CA PRO A 440 12.86 -37.69 -19.36
C PRO A 440 13.65 -37.49 -18.06
N LEU A 441 12.96 -37.55 -16.92
CA LEU A 441 13.64 -37.53 -15.62
C LEU A 441 14.29 -38.89 -15.31
N PRO A 442 15.50 -38.91 -14.71
CA PRO A 442 16.07 -40.10 -14.09
C PRO A 442 15.14 -40.70 -13.02
N PRO A 443 15.11 -42.04 -12.82
CA PRO A 443 14.22 -42.68 -11.84
C PRO A 443 14.43 -42.25 -10.38
N ASP A 444 15.61 -41.76 -10.03
CA ASP A 444 15.97 -41.16 -8.74
C ASP A 444 15.41 -39.74 -8.54
N GLN A 445 14.99 -39.07 -9.62
CA GLN A 445 14.47 -37.69 -9.62
C GLN A 445 12.97 -37.63 -9.93
N ALA A 446 12.41 -38.69 -10.52
CA ALA A 446 10.97 -38.87 -10.67
C ALA A 446 10.32 -39.05 -9.29
N PHE A 447 9.30 -38.24 -8.98
CA PHE A 447 8.55 -38.38 -7.73
C PHE A 447 7.06 -38.13 -7.92
N ILE A 448 6.28 -38.66 -6.97
CA ILE A 448 4.83 -38.51 -6.90
C ILE A 448 4.48 -37.45 -5.84
N PHE A 449 3.48 -36.63 -6.14
CA PHE A 449 2.94 -35.59 -5.26
C PHE A 449 1.40 -35.53 -5.34
N GLU A 450 0.75 -34.88 -4.37
CA GLU A 450 -0.71 -34.76 -4.31
C GLU A 450 -1.17 -33.33 -4.61
N THR A 451 -2.10 -33.20 -5.55
CA THR A 451 -2.74 -31.94 -5.93
C THR A 451 -4.22 -31.91 -5.56
N THR A 452 -4.79 -30.72 -5.47
CA THR A 452 -6.22 -30.51 -5.17
C THR A 452 -6.85 -29.59 -6.21
N VAL A 453 -7.99 -29.98 -6.81
CA VAL A 453 -8.75 -29.15 -7.76
C VAL A 453 -9.21 -27.87 -7.07
N GLY A 454 -8.78 -26.72 -7.60
CA GLY A 454 -9.04 -25.41 -7.03
C GLY A 454 -8.97 -24.30 -8.08
N GLU A 455 -9.31 -23.08 -7.67
CA GLU A 455 -9.25 -21.88 -8.51
C GLU A 455 -8.22 -20.89 -7.96
N LYS A 456 -7.42 -20.26 -8.83
CA LYS A 456 -6.72 -19.05 -8.42
C LYS A 456 -7.68 -17.87 -8.58
N ILE A 457 -8.01 -17.27 -7.44
CA ILE A 457 -8.95 -16.16 -7.35
C ILE A 457 -8.32 -14.88 -6.80
N LEU A 458 -8.97 -13.75 -7.07
CA LEU A 458 -8.89 -12.52 -6.26
C LEU A 458 -10.29 -11.95 -6.07
N PHE A 459 -10.58 -11.48 -4.86
CA PHE A 459 -11.76 -10.70 -4.53
C PHE A 459 -11.62 -9.26 -5.02
N ARG A 460 -12.77 -8.63 -5.29
CA ARG A 460 -12.89 -7.21 -5.61
C ARG A 460 -14.13 -6.61 -4.95
N ILE A 461 -14.06 -5.38 -4.49
CA ILE A 461 -15.22 -4.66 -3.93
C ILE A 461 -15.78 -3.75 -5.03
N GLU A 462 -17.02 -3.99 -5.42
CA GLU A 462 -17.70 -3.29 -6.51
C GLU A 462 -19.17 -3.00 -6.13
N ALA A 463 -19.83 -2.17 -6.93
CA ALA A 463 -21.27 -1.92 -6.78
C ALA A 463 -22.10 -3.21 -6.97
N GLU A 464 -23.17 -3.34 -6.20
CA GLU A 464 -24.25 -4.30 -6.42
C GLU A 464 -24.93 -3.98 -7.76
N ASP A 465 -24.81 -4.88 -8.74
CA ASP A 465 -25.46 -4.77 -10.06
C ASP A 465 -26.50 -5.88 -10.18
N PRO A 466 -27.82 -5.57 -10.06
CA PRO A 466 -28.88 -6.56 -10.16
C PRO A 466 -29.02 -7.23 -11.53
N SER A 467 -28.28 -6.77 -12.56
CA SER A 467 -28.29 -7.36 -13.89
C SER A 467 -27.11 -8.30 -14.17
N GLU A 468 -26.08 -8.32 -13.31
CA GLU A 468 -24.92 -9.21 -13.46
C GLU A 468 -25.18 -10.59 -12.85
N GLY A 469 -25.27 -11.63 -13.69
CA GLY A 469 -25.43 -13.01 -13.23
C GLY A 469 -24.17 -13.56 -12.54
N GLU A 470 -24.32 -14.52 -11.62
CA GLU A 470 -23.23 -15.08 -10.81
C GLU A 470 -22.00 -15.46 -11.64
N TYR A 471 -22.19 -16.25 -12.72
CA TYR A 471 -21.11 -16.67 -13.62
C TYR A 471 -20.44 -15.50 -14.37
N GLU A 472 -21.18 -14.42 -14.66
CA GLU A 472 -20.63 -13.23 -15.30
C GLU A 472 -19.70 -12.48 -14.33
N SER A 473 -20.11 -12.40 -13.06
CA SER A 473 -19.35 -11.74 -11.99
C SER A 473 -17.95 -12.35 -11.78
N LEU A 474 -17.75 -13.63 -12.13
CA LEU A 474 -16.47 -14.34 -12.00
C LEU A 474 -15.34 -13.75 -12.88
N PHE A 475 -15.67 -12.89 -13.84
CA PHE A 475 -14.70 -12.26 -14.75
C PHE A 475 -14.40 -10.81 -14.34
N ALA A 476 -13.16 -10.35 -14.58
CA ALA A 476 -12.77 -8.98 -14.30
C ALA A 476 -13.36 -7.99 -15.33
N ASN A 477 -14.49 -7.36 -14.97
CA ASN A 477 -15.11 -6.21 -15.65
C ASN A 477 -15.28 -6.28 -17.17
N LYS A 478 -16.47 -6.72 -17.62
CA LYS A 478 -16.94 -6.49 -19.00
C LYS A 478 -17.15 -5.00 -19.34
N ALA A 479 -17.27 -4.14 -18.32
CA ALA A 479 -17.69 -2.74 -18.41
C ALA A 479 -16.79 -1.81 -19.26
N SER A 480 -15.59 -2.24 -19.66
CA SER A 480 -14.67 -1.43 -20.49
C SER A 480 -14.86 -1.59 -22.01
N LYS A 481 -15.88 -2.33 -22.46
CA LYS A 481 -16.36 -2.23 -23.85
C LYS A 481 -16.83 -0.80 -24.12
N ARG A 482 -15.95 0.01 -24.69
CA ARG A 482 -16.22 1.38 -25.12
C ARG A 482 -17.53 1.40 -25.90
N LYS A 483 -18.50 2.21 -25.46
CA LYS A 483 -19.65 2.57 -26.29
C LYS A 483 -19.08 3.19 -27.56
N HIS A 484 -19.19 2.49 -28.69
CA HIS A 484 -18.77 3.04 -29.97
C HIS A 484 -19.57 4.32 -30.21
N THR A 485 -18.87 5.45 -30.27
CA THR A 485 -19.39 6.68 -30.86
C THR A 485 -19.63 6.38 -32.33
N ALA A 486 -20.90 6.31 -32.72
CA ALA A 486 -21.31 6.09 -34.10
C ALA A 486 -21.22 7.41 -34.89
N ASP A 487 -20.03 8.01 -34.91
CA ASP A 487 -19.69 9.28 -35.55
C ASP A 487 -18.25 9.19 -36.11
N ASP A 488 -18.08 8.39 -37.17
CA ASP A 488 -16.90 8.39 -38.04
C ASP A 488 -17.35 8.69 -39.48
N GLU A 489 -17.94 9.88 -39.68
CA GLU A 489 -18.25 10.39 -41.02
C GLU A 489 -16.94 10.76 -41.73
N ALA A 490 -16.57 9.96 -42.73
CA ALA A 490 -15.24 9.99 -43.33
C ALA A 490 -14.90 11.34 -44.01
N PRO A 491 -13.81 12.03 -43.65
CA PRO A 491 -13.43 13.30 -44.27
C PRO A 491 -13.06 13.12 -45.75
N SER A 492 -13.81 13.77 -46.64
CA SER A 492 -13.50 13.83 -48.07
C SER A 492 -12.30 14.74 -48.33
N TYR A 493 -11.18 14.16 -48.79
CA TYR A 493 -9.99 14.90 -49.22
C TYR A 493 -9.92 14.94 -50.75
N SER A 494 -10.09 16.13 -51.33
CA SER A 494 -10.11 16.35 -52.78
C SER A 494 -8.93 17.23 -53.24
N ARG A 495 -8.23 16.77 -54.29
CA ARG A 495 -7.16 17.44 -55.07
C ARG A 495 -5.87 17.80 -54.32
N GLY A 496 -4.71 17.42 -54.89
CA GLY A 496 -3.40 17.76 -54.29
C GLY A 496 -2.12 17.58 -55.11
N GLY A 497 -2.14 16.98 -56.32
CA GLY A 497 -1.03 17.01 -57.30
C GLY A 497 0.30 16.32 -56.92
N GLY A 498 0.66 15.25 -57.64
CA GLY A 498 1.99 14.63 -57.51
C GLY A 498 2.24 13.55 -58.56
N ASN A 499 3.06 13.86 -59.58
CA ASN A 499 3.47 12.88 -60.59
C ASN A 499 4.44 11.84 -59.99
N PHE A 500 4.21 10.56 -60.24
CA PHE A 500 5.27 9.61 -60.60
C PHE A 500 4.71 8.50 -61.51
N GLN A 501 5.57 7.92 -62.34
CA GLN A 501 5.20 7.01 -63.44
C GLN A 501 5.45 5.54 -63.10
N ASN A 502 4.95 4.66 -64.00
CA ASN A 502 5.25 3.23 -64.16
C ASN A 502 4.61 2.25 -63.18
N GLY A 503 4.02 1.18 -63.74
CA GLY A 503 3.31 0.11 -63.02
C GLY A 503 2.09 -0.40 -63.79
N LYS A 504 2.30 -1.10 -64.92
CA LYS A 504 1.20 -1.57 -65.79
C LYS A 504 0.29 -2.57 -65.07
N ARG A 505 -1.03 -2.40 -65.20
CA ARG A 505 -2.01 -3.48 -65.03
C ARG A 505 -2.12 -4.30 -66.32
N ASN A 506 -2.48 -5.57 -66.18
CA ASN A 506 -3.17 -6.43 -67.15
C ASN A 506 -3.73 -7.64 -66.35
N PHE A 507 -4.86 -8.28 -66.64
CA PHE A 507 -5.94 -8.00 -67.61
C PHE A 507 -7.19 -8.83 -67.23
N HIS A 508 -8.41 -8.39 -67.64
CA HIS A 508 -9.68 -9.18 -67.61
C HIS A 508 -10.20 -9.67 -66.23
N SER A 509 -11.48 -9.99 -65.99
CA SER A 509 -12.79 -9.72 -66.66
C SER A 509 -13.92 -9.91 -65.58
N GLN A 510 -15.25 -9.95 -65.78
CA GLN A 510 -16.09 -9.99 -66.99
C GLN A 510 -17.47 -9.32 -66.82
N ALA A 511 -18.49 -10.06 -66.39
CA ALA A 511 -19.91 -9.68 -66.22
C ALA A 511 -20.49 -10.47 -65.01
N GLY A 512 -21.65 -10.17 -64.43
CA GLY A 512 -22.67 -9.14 -64.71
C GLY A 512 -24.07 -9.63 -64.29
N HIS A 513 -25.09 -8.78 -64.45
CA HIS A 513 -26.52 -9.04 -64.15
C HIS A 513 -26.92 -9.24 -62.66
N SER A 514 -28.18 -9.00 -62.24
CA SER A 514 -29.17 -7.97 -62.65
C SER A 514 -30.38 -7.99 -61.69
N ARG A 515 -31.10 -6.85 -61.55
CA ARG A 515 -32.44 -6.68 -60.91
C ARG A 515 -32.46 -6.92 -59.38
N GLY A 516 -33.40 -6.33 -58.61
CA GLY A 516 -34.34 -5.26 -58.95
C GLY A 516 -35.51 -5.13 -57.95
N GLY A 517 -36.04 -3.91 -57.80
CA GLY A 517 -37.21 -3.58 -56.97
C GLY A 517 -36.88 -3.09 -55.54
N GLY A 518 -37.66 -2.21 -54.91
CA GLY A 518 -38.74 -1.37 -55.46
C GLY A 518 -39.91 -1.07 -54.50
N GLY A 519 -39.97 0.13 -53.94
CA GLY A 519 -41.08 0.65 -53.09
C GLY A 519 -40.53 1.66 -52.06
N ARG A 520 -40.91 2.95 -51.98
CA ARG A 520 -42.20 3.70 -52.00
C ARG A 520 -42.88 3.80 -50.62
N GLY A 521 -43.27 5.03 -50.22
CA GLY A 521 -43.93 5.38 -48.94
C GLY A 521 -42.99 6.15 -48.00
N ASN A 522 -42.90 7.49 -47.93
CA ASN A 522 -43.82 8.63 -48.14
C ASN A 522 -44.80 8.91 -46.97
N GLY A 523 -44.78 10.12 -46.40
CA GLY A 523 -45.86 10.60 -45.51
C GLY A 523 -45.45 11.51 -44.32
N ASN A 524 -45.74 12.81 -44.45
CA ASN A 524 -45.67 13.90 -43.45
C ASN A 524 -46.31 13.63 -42.07
N GLY A 525 -46.04 14.50 -41.07
CA GLY A 525 -47.00 14.68 -39.96
C GLY A 525 -46.66 15.57 -38.74
N ASN A 526 -46.47 16.90 -38.92
CA ASN A 526 -46.57 17.96 -37.88
C ASN A 526 -45.64 17.90 -36.62
N GLY A 527 -45.43 19.00 -35.86
CA GLY A 527 -45.76 20.41 -36.18
C GLY A 527 -46.06 21.33 -34.98
N ASN A 528 -45.03 21.78 -34.24
CA ASN A 528 -44.95 23.02 -33.43
C ASN A 528 -43.51 23.11 -32.86
N GLY A 529 -42.86 24.26 -32.61
CA GLY A 529 -43.27 25.66 -32.63
C GLY A 529 -43.14 26.29 -31.22
N GLY A 530 -42.31 27.30 -30.94
CA GLY A 530 -41.26 27.95 -31.74
C GLY A 530 -40.70 29.24 -31.07
N PHE A 531 -39.81 29.95 -31.78
CA PHE A 531 -39.37 31.35 -31.59
C PHE A 531 -38.39 31.80 -30.46
N ARG A 532 -37.62 32.85 -30.84
CA ARG A 532 -36.70 33.72 -30.06
C ARG A 532 -35.35 33.09 -29.61
N GLY A 533 -34.18 33.71 -29.81
CA GLY A 533 -33.82 34.82 -30.72
C GLY A 533 -32.74 35.79 -30.19
N ASN A 534 -31.91 36.28 -31.13
CA ASN A 534 -31.03 37.47 -31.06
C ASN A 534 -29.62 37.38 -30.40
N SER A 535 -28.65 38.01 -31.07
CA SER A 535 -27.36 38.61 -30.61
C SER A 535 -26.41 37.85 -29.66
N GLY A 536 -25.08 37.84 -29.85
CA GLY A 536 -24.25 38.41 -30.93
C GLY A 536 -22.93 39.02 -30.43
N ARG A 537 -21.91 39.09 -31.31
CA ARG A 537 -20.50 39.53 -31.07
C ARG A 537 -19.66 38.55 -30.20
N GLY A 538 -18.42 38.18 -30.53
CA GLY A 538 -17.63 38.32 -31.77
C GLY A 538 -16.25 38.97 -31.58
N ASN A 539 -15.25 38.50 -32.36
CA ASN A 539 -13.87 39.02 -32.53
C ASN A 539 -12.90 38.83 -31.33
N ARG A 540 -11.56 38.74 -31.48
CA ARG A 540 -10.66 38.53 -32.65
C ARG A 540 -9.22 38.16 -32.17
N GLY A 541 -8.39 37.62 -33.08
CA GLY A 541 -6.91 37.59 -32.94
C GLY A 541 -6.36 36.45 -32.08
N ASN A 542 -5.63 35.43 -32.54
CA ASN A 542 -4.94 35.16 -33.82
C ASN A 542 -3.66 35.96 -34.12
N SER A 543 -2.53 35.50 -33.58
CA SER A 543 -1.13 35.67 -34.07
C SER A 543 -0.16 34.94 -33.13
N ARG A 544 1.05 34.49 -33.52
CA ARG A 544 1.58 33.97 -34.81
C ARG A 544 3.03 33.50 -34.53
N GLY A 545 3.47 32.39 -35.12
CA GLY A 545 4.85 31.90 -34.99
C GLY A 545 5.17 31.17 -33.67
N GLY A 546 6.19 30.31 -33.61
CA GLY A 546 7.06 29.83 -34.69
C GLY A 546 7.74 28.52 -34.27
N GLY A 547 7.90 27.57 -35.20
CA GLY A 547 8.44 26.24 -34.89
C GLY A 547 9.94 26.13 -35.14
N PHE A 548 10.64 25.43 -34.24
CA PHE A 548 11.99 24.91 -34.48
C PHE A 548 12.05 23.42 -34.11
N ARG A 549 12.67 22.62 -34.99
CA ARG A 549 13.05 21.22 -34.73
C ARG A 549 14.58 21.16 -34.59
N ALA A 550 15.09 20.64 -33.48
CA ALA A 550 16.47 20.17 -33.36
C ALA A 550 16.63 19.26 -32.13
N GLY A 551 17.67 18.42 -32.12
CA GLY A 551 18.17 17.74 -30.91
C GLY A 551 17.45 16.44 -30.52
N GLY A 552 18.01 15.30 -30.92
CA GLY A 552 17.71 14.02 -30.26
C GLY A 552 18.55 13.87 -28.99
N GLY A 553 17.99 13.24 -27.95
CA GLY A 553 18.70 12.98 -26.68
C GLY A 553 18.31 11.62 -26.09
N ARG A 554 19.30 10.78 -25.79
CA ARG A 554 19.09 9.51 -25.10
C ARG A 554 18.84 9.75 -23.61
N GLY A 555 17.67 9.35 -23.14
CA GLY A 555 17.37 9.09 -21.73
C GLY A 555 16.35 7.94 -21.67
N GLY A 556 16.53 6.88 -20.90
CA GLY A 556 17.30 6.78 -19.65
C GLY A 556 16.39 6.73 -18.41
N GLY A 557 15.07 6.65 -18.59
CA GLY A 557 14.10 6.47 -17.51
C GLY A 557 14.16 5.06 -16.94
N GLY A 558 14.75 4.91 -15.74
CA GLY A 558 14.90 3.63 -15.05
C GLY A 558 13.59 2.96 -14.65
N GLY A 559 13.66 1.66 -14.36
CA GLY A 559 12.49 0.81 -14.18
C GLY A 559 11.62 1.15 -12.98
N ARG A 560 10.30 1.20 -13.20
CA ARG A 560 9.31 0.97 -12.14
C ARG A 560 9.03 -0.53 -12.07
N GLY A 561 9.71 -1.22 -11.18
CA GLY A 561 9.30 -2.57 -10.76
C GLY A 561 8.04 -2.48 -9.89
N GLY A 562 7.11 -3.41 -10.08
CA GLY A 562 5.92 -3.53 -9.24
C GLY A 562 6.26 -4.01 -7.82
N LYS A 563 6.68 -3.09 -6.95
CA LYS A 563 6.50 -3.27 -5.52
C LYS A 563 5.21 -2.54 -5.12
N HIS A 564 4.28 -3.29 -4.53
CA HIS A 564 3.13 -2.70 -3.84
C HIS A 564 3.67 -1.85 -2.69
N SER A 565 3.67 -0.54 -2.86
CA SER A 565 4.08 0.40 -1.82
C SER A 565 2.96 0.52 -0.78
N TYR A 566 3.35 0.60 0.48
CA TYR A 566 2.45 0.92 1.59
C TYR A 566 1.63 2.18 1.29
N HIS A 567 0.31 2.04 1.31
CA HIS A 567 -0.66 3.14 1.18
C HIS A 567 -1.22 3.44 2.58
N SER A 568 -0.73 4.51 3.19
CA SER A 568 -1.04 4.87 4.57
C SER A 568 -2.22 5.83 4.71
N LEU A 569 -2.64 6.04 5.96
CA LEU A 569 -3.80 6.81 6.43
C LEU A 569 -4.10 8.17 5.74
N ASP A 570 -3.11 8.86 5.18
CA ASP A 570 -3.28 10.13 4.43
C ASP A 570 -2.58 10.15 3.05
N ASP A 571 -2.22 8.98 2.49
CA ASP A 571 -1.50 8.87 1.21
C ASP A 571 -2.30 8.09 0.16
N PRO A 572 -3.50 8.57 -0.24
CA PRO A 572 -4.30 7.94 -1.28
C PRO A 572 -3.50 7.92 -2.58
N GLY A 573 -3.21 6.72 -3.07
CA GLY A 573 -2.38 6.51 -4.25
C GLY A 573 -2.89 7.31 -5.45
N LYS A 574 -1.96 7.91 -6.21
CA LYS A 574 -2.31 8.51 -7.50
C LYS A 574 -3.01 7.47 -8.36
N ARG A 575 -4.22 7.78 -8.84
CA ARG A 575 -4.94 6.97 -9.82
C ARG A 575 -4.15 6.93 -11.12
N ASP A 576 -3.25 5.97 -11.26
CA ASP A 576 -2.61 5.63 -12.52
C ASP A 576 -3.69 5.00 -13.43
N ASN A 577 -4.43 5.87 -14.13
CA ASN A 577 -5.52 5.54 -15.04
C ASN A 577 -4.98 5.03 -16.40
N SER A 578 -4.06 4.07 -16.35
CA SER A 578 -3.44 3.42 -17.50
C SER A 578 -4.27 2.21 -17.92
N GLY A 579 -5.19 2.40 -18.87
CA GLY A 579 -6.07 1.36 -19.43
C GLY A 579 -5.37 0.31 -20.30
N GLY A 580 -4.27 -0.27 -19.82
CA GLY A 580 -3.66 -1.49 -20.34
C GLY A 580 -4.09 -2.70 -19.48
N GLY A 581 -4.19 -3.88 -20.09
CA GLY A 581 -4.60 -5.09 -19.37
C GLY A 581 -3.63 -5.45 -18.26
N MET A 582 -4.07 -5.34 -17.00
CA MET A 582 -3.26 -5.69 -15.84
C MET A 582 -2.95 -7.19 -15.83
N SER A 583 -1.67 -7.54 -15.98
CA SER A 583 -1.16 -8.87 -15.63
C SER A 583 -1.14 -8.96 -14.11
N TYR A 584 -1.90 -9.90 -13.53
CA TYR A 584 -2.00 -10.03 -12.09
C TYR A 584 -0.78 -10.77 -11.55
N GLU A 585 0.13 -10.04 -10.90
CA GLU A 585 1.44 -10.56 -10.53
C GLU A 585 1.39 -11.49 -9.31
N ASP A 586 1.34 -12.80 -9.58
CA ASP A 586 1.60 -13.88 -8.60
C ASP A 586 2.95 -13.67 -7.90
N SER A 587 2.93 -13.07 -6.70
CA SER A 587 4.08 -12.89 -5.79
C SER A 587 3.85 -13.76 -4.55
N SER A 588 4.02 -15.07 -4.73
CA SER A 588 3.65 -16.09 -3.75
C SER A 588 4.68 -16.25 -2.62
N HIS A 589 5.96 -16.00 -2.89
CA HIS A 589 7.08 -16.26 -1.96
C HIS A 589 7.81 -14.99 -1.51
N ALA A 590 7.87 -14.80 -0.19
CA ALA A 590 8.84 -13.93 0.47
C ALA A 590 9.55 -14.79 1.53
N ALA A 591 10.82 -15.10 1.32
CA ALA A 591 11.64 -15.80 2.30
C ALA A 591 12.14 -14.80 3.37
N PRO A 592 12.47 -15.25 4.59
CA PRO A 592 13.06 -14.38 5.61
C PRO A 592 14.39 -13.79 5.12
N SER A 593 14.50 -12.47 5.13
CA SER A 593 15.72 -11.76 4.74
C SER A 593 16.82 -11.95 5.81
N GLN A 594 17.65 -12.98 5.64
CA GLN A 594 18.91 -13.09 6.38
C GLN A 594 19.79 -11.87 6.07
N GLN A 595 20.42 -11.33 7.11
CA GLN A 595 21.15 -10.07 7.05
C GLN A 595 22.51 -10.29 6.40
N GLN A 596 22.74 -9.74 5.20
CA GLN A 596 24.09 -9.50 4.73
C GLN A 596 24.71 -8.36 5.55
N GLN A 597 25.73 -8.67 6.36
CA GLN A 597 26.54 -7.68 7.04
C GLN A 597 27.39 -6.92 6.02
N THR A 598 27.05 -5.67 5.75
CA THR A 598 27.89 -4.77 4.95
C THR A 598 29.09 -4.32 5.78
N GLN A 599 30.28 -4.87 5.51
CA GLN A 599 31.52 -4.33 6.06
C GLN A 599 31.82 -2.93 5.48
N PRO A 600 32.41 -2.01 6.26
CA PRO A 600 32.76 -0.68 5.78
C PRO A 600 33.98 -0.68 4.84
N THR A 601 33.98 0.26 3.90
CA THR A 601 35.09 0.49 2.97
C THR A 601 36.36 0.97 3.68
N GLN A 602 37.51 0.36 3.36
CA GLN A 602 38.83 0.88 3.75
C GLN A 602 39.47 1.70 2.62
N GLN A 603 40.25 2.72 3.00
CA GLN A 603 41.25 3.34 2.12
C GLN A 603 42.67 2.94 2.59
N PRO A 604 43.70 3.01 1.72
CA PRO A 604 44.91 2.19 1.89
C PRO A 604 46.11 2.95 2.48
N TYR A 605 46.74 2.40 3.54
CA TYR A 605 48.11 2.79 3.92
C TYR A 605 48.97 1.64 4.47
N THR A 606 50.07 1.37 3.75
CA THR A 606 51.41 0.95 4.21
C THR A 606 51.57 0.01 5.42
N HIS A 607 51.65 -1.28 5.11
CA HIS A 607 52.70 -2.24 5.53
C HIS A 607 53.57 -1.92 6.77
N TYR A 608 53.40 -2.72 7.84
CA TYR A 608 54.41 -2.99 8.88
C TYR A 608 54.24 -4.44 9.39
N GLN A 609 55.34 -5.17 9.60
CA GLN A 609 55.39 -6.43 10.35
C GLN A 609 56.22 -6.21 11.62
N PRO A 610 55.81 -6.76 12.78
CA PRO A 610 56.53 -7.92 13.33
C PRO A 610 55.59 -8.89 14.10
N PRO A 611 56.10 -9.81 14.94
CA PRO A 611 56.71 -11.08 14.53
C PRO A 611 55.83 -12.29 14.91
N GLN A 612 56.15 -13.47 14.38
CA GLN A 612 55.40 -14.70 14.68
C GLN A 612 55.64 -15.19 16.12
N GLN A 613 54.57 -15.56 16.82
CA GLN A 613 54.62 -16.41 18.03
C GLN A 613 54.09 -17.81 17.68
N MET A 614 54.76 -18.83 18.22
CA MET A 614 54.45 -20.24 17.93
C MET A 614 53.34 -20.76 18.86
N VAL A 615 52.35 -21.46 18.30
CA VAL A 615 51.27 -22.10 19.06
C VAL A 615 51.63 -23.57 19.32
N PRO A 616 51.58 -24.07 20.58
CA PRO A 616 51.85 -25.47 20.89
C PRO A 616 50.70 -26.41 20.46
N PRO A 617 50.96 -27.70 20.22
CA PRO A 617 49.94 -28.66 19.80
C PRO A 617 48.96 -29.04 20.92
N PRO A 618 47.73 -29.50 20.58
CA PRO A 618 46.73 -29.92 21.56
C PRO A 618 47.08 -31.27 22.24
N PRO A 619 46.58 -31.51 23.47
CA PRO A 619 46.79 -32.76 24.19
C PRO A 619 45.93 -33.93 23.62
N PRO A 620 46.32 -35.19 23.88
CA PRO A 620 45.62 -36.37 23.37
C PRO A 620 44.26 -36.63 24.06
N LEU A 621 43.36 -37.30 23.33
CA LEU A 621 42.03 -37.67 23.79
C LEU A 621 42.06 -38.83 24.80
N VAL A 622 41.20 -38.75 25.81
CA VAL A 622 40.95 -39.80 26.80
C VAL A 622 39.50 -40.29 26.64
N PRO A 623 39.21 -41.61 26.60
CA PRO A 623 37.84 -42.09 26.40
C PRO A 623 36.95 -41.81 27.61
N SER A 624 35.80 -41.18 27.38
CA SER A 624 34.82 -40.89 28.42
C SER A 624 33.85 -42.06 28.64
N ALA A 625 33.48 -42.33 29.89
CA ALA A 625 32.56 -43.40 30.25
C ALA A 625 31.09 -43.03 29.96
N ALA A 626 30.26 -44.02 29.65
CA ALA A 626 28.86 -43.81 29.33
C ALA A 626 28.04 -43.40 30.56
N TYR A 627 27.27 -42.32 30.43
CA TYR A 627 26.34 -41.82 31.45
C TYR A 627 24.90 -42.00 30.96
N TYR A 628 24.09 -42.77 31.67
CA TYR A 628 22.66 -42.95 31.34
C TYR A 628 21.84 -41.76 31.88
N PRO A 629 21.01 -41.09 31.07
CA PRO A 629 20.11 -40.05 31.56
C PRO A 629 18.93 -40.68 32.33
N GLN A 630 18.63 -40.15 33.51
CA GLN A 630 17.44 -40.53 34.27
C GLN A 630 16.17 -39.87 33.72
N VAL A 631 15.04 -40.56 33.83
CA VAL A 631 13.72 -40.07 33.39
C VAL A 631 13.09 -39.20 34.50
N PRO A 632 12.66 -37.95 34.22
CA PRO A 632 11.94 -37.14 35.20
C PRO A 632 10.60 -37.77 35.61
N GLN A 633 10.28 -37.72 36.91
CA GLN A 633 8.98 -38.18 37.43
C GLN A 633 7.88 -37.13 37.20
N ALA A 634 6.65 -37.58 37.05
CA ALA A 634 5.48 -36.72 36.85
C ALA A 634 5.02 -36.06 38.18
N PRO A 635 4.46 -34.82 38.13
CA PRO A 635 3.94 -34.14 39.31
C PRO A 635 2.65 -34.79 39.84
N PRO A 636 2.34 -34.64 41.16
CA PRO A 636 1.20 -35.30 41.78
C PRO A 636 -0.16 -34.70 41.37
N VAL A 637 -1.18 -35.56 41.33
CA VAL A 637 -2.57 -35.18 41.04
C VAL A 637 -3.23 -34.52 42.26
N TRP A 638 -3.80 -33.33 42.08
CA TRP A 638 -4.53 -32.61 43.13
C TRP A 638 -5.95 -33.15 43.28
N GLN A 639 -6.35 -33.48 44.51
CA GLN A 639 -7.72 -33.89 44.85
C GLN A 639 -8.48 -32.74 45.55
N PRO A 640 -9.74 -32.46 45.19
CA PRO A 640 -10.54 -31.47 45.89
C PRO A 640 -10.99 -31.99 47.27
N PRO A 641 -11.05 -31.14 48.32
CA PRO A 641 -11.51 -31.55 49.64
C PRO A 641 -13.02 -31.81 49.67
N ALA A 642 -13.44 -32.79 50.48
CA ALA A 642 -14.85 -33.07 50.72
C ALA A 642 -15.53 -31.95 51.54
N GLY A 643 -16.76 -31.59 51.18
CA GLY A 643 -17.50 -30.53 51.85
C GLY A 643 -18.18 -30.96 53.16
N GLN A 644 -18.22 -30.05 54.13
CA GLN A 644 -19.23 -30.05 55.18
C GLN A 644 -20.34 -29.07 54.79
N GLY A 645 -21.60 -29.46 54.96
CA GLY A 645 -22.74 -28.78 54.35
C GLY A 645 -23.52 -27.87 55.30
N TYR A 646 -23.96 -26.74 54.73
CA TYR A 646 -25.20 -26.03 55.03
C TYR A 646 -25.82 -25.74 53.65
N GLY A 647 -27.12 -25.79 53.39
CA GLY A 647 -28.29 -25.75 54.26
C GLY A 647 -29.36 -24.99 53.48
N ALA A 648 -30.07 -25.67 52.59
CA ALA A 648 -30.98 -25.04 51.63
C ALA A 648 -32.43 -25.03 52.14
N PRO A 649 -33.16 -23.89 52.06
CA PRO A 649 -34.58 -23.84 52.34
C PRO A 649 -35.41 -24.33 51.14
N ASP A 650 -36.54 -24.95 51.44
CA ASP A 650 -37.56 -25.39 50.47
C ASP A 650 -38.34 -24.20 49.89
N MET A 651 -38.66 -24.26 48.58
CA MET A 651 -39.62 -23.39 47.90
C MET A 651 -40.22 -24.10 46.67
N GLY A 652 -41.20 -24.97 46.92
CA GLY A 652 -42.53 -24.92 46.29
C GLY A 652 -42.64 -24.73 44.77
N SER A 653 -43.08 -25.79 44.09
CA SER A 653 -43.65 -25.72 42.74
C SER A 653 -45.00 -24.98 42.71
N HIS A 654 -45.29 -24.20 41.66
CA HIS A 654 -46.63 -24.16 41.03
C HIS A 654 -46.63 -23.39 39.69
N TYR A 655 -47.21 -24.02 38.66
CA TYR A 655 -47.62 -23.51 37.33
C TYR A 655 -46.53 -22.92 36.41
#